data_AF-A0A4Y0BMY3-F1
#
_entry.id   AF-A0A4Y0BMY3-F1
#
_cell.length_a   1.000
_cell.length_b   1.000
_cell.length_c   1.000
_cell.angle_alpha   90.00
_cell.angle_beta   90.00
_cell.angle_gamma   90.00
#
_symmetry.space_group_name_H-M   'P 1'
#
loop_
_entity.id
_entity.type
_entity.pdbx_description
1 polymer ?
#
loop_
_entity_poly.entity_id
_entity_poly.type
_entity_poly.pdbx_seq_one_letter_code
_entity_poly.pdbx_strand_id
1 'polypeptide(L)'
;MGKKLKLQAGILLLLVLLVVPASTEEILPYLISKSDHSVDSLCVGVNAGIFPHPDPSLCHVFVTCTVGKPTTYQCAGEFIFDPNSFSCIHGDRNQCATRIEPDWDIFCTNVSYAFYEHPTMCSEFLFCSHGEVKRYSCPIGEIWSQEDGACQPGNWDTCELLHIESACQGHPDGVQAYPTDCTRYLQCDQEQTTVIDCPRGEVFEEQAGQCVAGNTETCVRIDSICQDVSNGTMLKHPNECDLFISCQEGSANAHQCPTGEIFNVQAKFCAPGNPDTCHIYPLESMCRNAPSGTIYPRPDDCTQFVLCNGGESTAMKCPIGQILHAPTRSCRPGNTNTCELTGSLCQDQPDGLVIAHPNLCGIFITCQGGAVRIQSCPNQEILRPDTQSCVPGNSLTCEFEPVERMCIGQMNSVNFPHPTDCSMFVMCNLQNALTQSCPAGSIYSALTRSCVPGNESTCEQFDTICTGRPDGIIPHPTKCTAFIYCSSGRPIFEQCAQGTVYQQGLSGCVVGNTETCTHATNICTDQPDGTTLDHPNECNLIVMCMMQQPAVMYCPAGEIFNTRTKFCTPGDAETCQMHPVETMCANKPHGSAYPHPNNCTQLVHCNSGQAIVSACPDGHVLHPGSGSCRPGNTNTCELIENVCQNQPEGLILKHPSHCGHFIWCQKGSMSVQSCPSGEILHPEAQLCLPGDANKCEYHPIDQMCLNKADYTRFPHPAECSKFVSCQGQKVAVESCPSGSIYHASTRSCVPGHEATCERFDSLCVGRPDEIIPHPLVCTAYIHCASKVAVFEQCAQGTIFDREQRGCIVGNTKSCVKDNDLCANQPDGTIIGHPNECDLYIMCLAHRPAPLRCPDGEIFNAEAQLCVPGKILEDSCQFDSIEEMCADMKDNTIYPHPNDCTQFVKCNDSKAIVNDCPAGEILHGLSKSCQPGNTKTCKFFDRVCQNQADGAVFEHPSLCGQFIECRNGGETVHSCPEGEILRPDDKRCAPGNTSTCELEPIDQICIGKPNDRQYRHPTDCQQYVRCQDSQPVVENCRPGTIFQATSQSCVAGNGNTCSFLDGTCAGRPDGVLPHPKGCDLFLICTSGTTSALRCPEGEILHPEFLVCATGNADDCTLAPVTTEAPIVSVCKGRPDGNYTHPMLCHLYIQCTNGDTEILSCPSDQIFVGVIRNCAPGNQGTCIPL
;
A
#
# COMPACT_ATOMS: atom_id res chain seq x y z
N MET A 1 -1.98 64.33 -10.53
CA MET A 1 -2.19 65.64 -9.86
C MET A 1 -1.70 65.51 -8.42
N GLY A 2 -0.89 66.46 -7.92
CA GLY A 2 -0.39 66.54 -6.52
C GLY A 2 0.77 65.59 -6.21
N LYS A 3 2.07 65.86 -6.45
CA LYS A 3 3.01 66.94 -6.06
C LYS A 3 3.43 66.95 -4.56
N LYS A 4 4.73 66.65 -4.38
CA LYS A 4 5.70 67.08 -3.35
C LYS A 4 5.76 66.29 -2.02
N LEU A 5 6.82 65.50 -1.83
CA LEU A 5 8.06 65.90 -1.11
C LEU A 5 9.15 64.82 -1.32
N LYS A 6 10.09 65.05 -2.25
CA LYS A 6 11.42 64.43 -2.33
C LYS A 6 12.40 65.59 -2.44
N LEU A 7 13.21 65.82 -1.40
CA LEU A 7 14.58 66.34 -1.53
C LEU A 7 15.25 66.35 -0.15
N GLN A 8 16.34 65.59 -0.05
CA GLN A 8 17.51 65.70 0.85
C GLN A 8 17.86 64.37 1.53
N ALA A 9 18.45 63.46 0.76
CA ALA A 9 19.30 62.39 1.31
C ALA A 9 20.47 62.02 0.36
N GLY A 10 20.75 62.86 -0.64
CA GLY A 10 21.73 62.58 -1.70
C GLY A 10 23.13 63.16 -1.49
N ILE A 11 23.51 63.62 -0.29
CA ILE A 11 24.82 64.25 -0.05
C ILE A 11 25.59 63.60 1.13
N LEU A 12 24.96 62.78 1.97
CA LEU A 12 25.64 62.18 3.12
C LEU A 12 26.24 60.79 2.85
N LEU A 13 26.10 60.25 1.63
CA LEU A 13 26.69 58.95 1.25
C LEU A 13 28.18 59.04 0.87
N LEU A 14 28.75 60.25 0.81
CA LEU A 14 30.14 60.49 0.38
C LEU A 14 31.11 60.79 1.54
N LEU A 15 30.66 60.77 2.80
CA LEU A 15 31.49 61.13 3.97
C LEU A 15 31.67 60.02 5.03
N VAL A 16 31.00 58.87 4.90
CA VAL A 16 31.07 57.80 5.92
C VAL A 16 32.14 56.74 5.59
N LEU A 17 32.85 56.86 4.46
CA LEU A 17 33.98 56.00 4.09
C LEU A 17 35.29 56.27 4.89
N LEU A 18 35.25 57.03 5.99
CA LEU A 18 36.45 57.42 6.74
C LEU A 18 36.28 57.37 8.26
N VAL A 19 35.80 56.26 8.84
CA VAL A 19 36.22 55.85 10.20
C VAL A 19 36.19 54.33 10.32
N VAL A 20 37.27 53.67 9.88
CA VAL A 20 37.73 52.43 10.52
C VAL A 20 39.11 52.76 11.08
N PRO A 21 39.36 52.64 12.40
CA PRO A 21 40.71 52.60 12.92
C PRO A 21 41.22 51.17 12.72
N ALA A 22 41.59 50.83 11.49
CA ALA A 22 42.50 49.72 11.26
C ALA A 22 43.86 50.36 11.03
N SER A 23 44.82 50.02 11.88
CA SER A 23 46.23 50.19 11.55
C SER A 23 46.43 49.68 10.12
N THR A 24 47.02 50.52 9.27
CA THR A 24 47.22 50.31 7.83
C THR A 24 48.16 49.15 7.47
N GLU A 25 48.34 48.19 8.39
CA GLU A 25 49.21 47.01 8.24
C GLU A 25 48.43 45.67 8.22
N GLU A 26 47.09 45.65 8.40
CA GLU A 26 46.32 44.40 8.62
C GLU A 26 45.30 43.96 7.53
N ILE A 27 44.98 44.80 6.54
CA ILE A 27 44.01 44.47 5.47
C ILE A 27 44.67 44.63 4.10
N LEU A 28 44.60 43.61 3.26
CA LEU A 28 45.17 43.60 1.91
C LEU A 28 44.06 43.46 0.84
N PRO A 29 44.16 44.16 -0.31
CA PRO A 29 43.27 43.90 -1.44
C PRO A 29 43.45 42.46 -1.92
N TYR A 30 42.34 41.72 -2.05
CA TYR A 30 42.35 40.36 -2.57
C TYR A 30 42.15 40.41 -4.10
N LEU A 31 43.17 40.00 -4.87
CA LEU A 31 43.09 39.94 -6.32
C LEU A 31 42.36 38.66 -6.74
N ILE A 32 41.06 38.78 -7.01
CA ILE A 32 40.20 37.68 -7.47
C ILE A 32 40.68 37.16 -8.85
N SER A 33 40.77 35.84 -9.01
CA SER A 33 40.86 35.18 -10.32
C SER A 33 39.57 35.44 -11.12
N LYS A 34 39.66 35.72 -12.42
CA LYS A 34 38.53 36.13 -13.30
C LYS A 34 37.33 35.16 -13.42
N SER A 35 37.23 34.11 -12.61
CA SER A 35 36.23 33.05 -12.69
C SER A 35 35.54 32.72 -11.35
N ASP A 36 35.53 33.63 -10.38
CA ASP A 36 34.77 33.42 -9.13
C ASP A 36 33.47 34.23 -9.17
N HIS A 37 32.39 33.58 -9.64
CA HIS A 37 31.05 34.17 -9.76
C HIS A 37 30.23 34.10 -8.46
N SER A 38 30.76 33.47 -7.41
CA SER A 38 30.05 33.23 -6.14
C SER A 38 29.72 34.51 -5.36
N VAL A 39 30.44 35.59 -5.64
CA VAL A 39 30.36 36.86 -4.88
C VAL A 39 29.39 37.86 -5.50
N ASP A 40 29.05 37.70 -6.79
CA ASP A 40 28.24 38.64 -7.56
C ASP A 40 26.76 38.68 -7.11
N SER A 41 26.23 37.54 -6.64
CA SER A 41 24.85 37.42 -6.14
C SER A 41 24.66 37.89 -4.70
N LEU A 42 25.72 37.86 -3.87
CA LEU A 42 25.67 38.14 -2.43
C LEU A 42 25.15 39.55 -2.09
N CYS A 43 25.35 40.51 -2.99
CA CYS A 43 24.97 41.89 -2.77
C CYS A 43 23.64 42.28 -3.43
N VAL A 44 22.98 41.40 -4.19
CA VAL A 44 21.76 41.73 -4.93
C VAL A 44 20.63 42.02 -3.93
N GLY A 45 19.99 43.19 -4.07
CA GLY A 45 18.99 43.68 -3.10
C GLY A 45 19.57 44.27 -1.80
N VAL A 46 20.88 44.17 -1.56
CA VAL A 46 21.56 44.71 -0.37
C VAL A 46 22.05 46.14 -0.63
N ASN A 47 21.51 47.10 0.11
CA ASN A 47 21.87 48.51 -0.03
C ASN A 47 23.27 48.85 0.52
N ALA A 48 23.69 48.23 1.63
CA ALA A 48 25.07 48.29 2.15
C ALA A 48 25.31 47.17 3.20
N GLY A 49 26.50 46.54 3.21
CA GLY A 49 26.85 45.53 4.22
C GLY A 49 28.26 44.95 4.04
N ILE A 50 28.78 44.26 5.05
CA ILE A 50 30.07 43.53 5.01
C ILE A 50 29.78 42.07 5.36
N PHE A 51 30.28 41.15 4.54
CA PHE A 51 29.92 39.74 4.56
C PHE A 51 31.18 38.88 4.52
N PRO A 52 31.21 37.72 5.18
CA PRO A 52 32.27 36.74 4.95
C PRO A 52 32.22 36.22 3.50
N HIS A 53 33.33 35.68 3.00
CA HIS A 53 33.31 35.05 1.68
C HIS A 53 32.33 33.85 1.66
N PRO A 54 31.53 33.66 0.60
CA PRO A 54 30.56 32.55 0.51
C PRO A 54 31.20 31.16 0.58
N ASP A 55 32.43 31.02 0.05
CA ASP A 55 33.22 29.81 0.24
C ASP A 55 33.76 29.75 1.69
N PRO A 56 33.30 28.80 2.53
CA PRO A 56 33.70 28.69 3.92
C PRO A 56 35.19 28.39 4.07
N SER A 57 35.85 27.83 3.06
CA SER A 57 37.31 27.60 3.07
C SER A 57 38.13 28.89 2.98
N LEU A 58 37.52 29.98 2.51
CA LEU A 58 38.12 31.31 2.40
C LEU A 58 37.75 32.20 3.60
N CYS A 59 37.77 31.64 4.82
CA CYS A 59 37.38 32.37 6.04
C CYS A 59 38.28 33.57 6.41
N HIS A 60 39.35 33.80 5.66
CA HIS A 60 40.22 34.98 5.79
C HIS A 60 39.90 36.07 4.75
N VAL A 61 38.87 35.86 3.92
CA VAL A 61 38.41 36.77 2.87
C VAL A 61 36.99 37.22 3.21
N PHE A 62 36.68 38.48 2.91
CA PHE A 62 35.37 39.09 3.15
C PHE A 62 34.98 40.06 2.03
N VAL A 63 33.69 40.34 1.92
CA VAL A 63 33.04 41.03 0.82
C VAL A 63 32.28 42.22 1.37
N THR A 64 32.52 43.41 0.86
CA THR A 64 31.70 44.59 1.16
C THR A 64 30.72 44.83 0.03
N CYS A 65 29.42 44.86 0.33
CA CYS A 65 28.37 45.24 -0.59
C CYS A 65 28.05 46.72 -0.44
N THR A 66 28.07 47.47 -1.54
CA THR A 66 27.56 48.84 -1.56
C THR A 66 26.64 49.02 -2.76
N VAL A 67 25.36 49.32 -2.49
CA VAL A 67 24.29 49.51 -3.48
C VAL A 67 24.29 48.40 -4.54
N GLY A 68 24.19 47.15 -4.11
CA GLY A 68 24.14 46.01 -5.01
C GLY A 68 25.48 45.52 -5.56
N LYS A 69 26.62 46.17 -5.26
CA LYS A 69 27.92 45.80 -5.85
C LYS A 69 28.90 45.22 -4.81
N PRO A 70 29.47 44.02 -5.05
CA PRO A 70 30.48 43.42 -4.17
C PRO A 70 31.87 44.01 -4.38
N THR A 71 32.67 44.06 -3.33
CA THR A 71 34.11 44.34 -3.37
C THR A 71 34.82 43.50 -2.32
N THR A 72 35.83 42.72 -2.70
CA THR A 72 36.46 41.71 -1.82
C THR A 72 37.78 42.16 -1.21
N TYR A 73 38.00 41.80 0.05
CA TYR A 73 39.20 42.09 0.83
C TYR A 73 39.66 40.84 1.59
N GLN A 74 40.96 40.74 1.89
CA GLN A 74 41.50 39.67 2.73
C GLN A 74 42.20 40.22 3.97
N CYS A 75 42.12 39.46 5.05
CA CYS A 75 42.89 39.68 6.27
C CYS A 75 44.38 39.36 6.03
N ALA A 76 45.30 40.06 6.69
CA ALA A 76 46.74 39.77 6.59
C ALA A 76 47.17 38.58 7.48
N GLY A 77 48.19 37.81 7.09
CA GLY A 77 48.88 36.84 7.97
C GLY A 77 48.01 35.73 8.58
N GLU A 78 48.13 35.49 9.90
CA GLU A 78 47.42 34.44 10.66
C GLU A 78 46.04 34.93 11.19
N PHE A 79 45.37 35.79 10.42
CA PHE A 79 44.08 36.36 10.77
C PHE A 79 43.00 35.85 9.81
N ILE A 80 41.82 35.61 10.37
CA ILE A 80 40.58 35.24 9.69
C ILE A 80 39.54 36.35 9.89
N PHE A 81 38.61 36.48 8.97
CA PHE A 81 37.52 37.44 9.08
C PHE A 81 36.43 36.88 9.98
N ASP A 82 36.10 37.60 11.05
CA ASP A 82 34.96 37.24 11.88
C ASP A 82 33.70 38.04 11.47
N PRO A 83 32.64 37.37 10.99
CA PRO A 83 31.42 38.03 10.53
C PRO A 83 30.59 38.67 11.64
N ASN A 84 30.81 38.29 12.91
CA ASN A 84 30.09 38.88 14.05
C ASN A 84 30.69 40.22 14.45
N SER A 85 32.02 40.34 14.44
CA SER A 85 32.71 41.60 14.72
C SER A 85 33.00 42.44 13.48
N PHE A 86 32.70 41.91 12.29
CA PHE A 86 33.03 42.48 10.97
C PHE A 86 34.50 42.88 10.82
N SER A 87 35.41 42.17 11.50
CA SER A 87 36.83 42.51 11.58
C SER A 87 37.73 41.28 11.46
N CYS A 88 38.96 41.50 11.04
CA CYS A 88 39.98 40.44 11.00
C CYS A 88 40.48 40.15 12.42
N ILE A 89 40.31 38.92 12.89
CA ILE A 89 40.77 38.45 14.20
C ILE A 89 41.77 37.30 14.03
N HIS A 90 42.59 37.04 15.04
CA HIS A 90 43.55 35.93 15.00
C HIS A 90 42.81 34.59 14.89
N GLY A 91 43.18 33.76 13.91
CA GLY A 91 42.59 32.43 13.74
C GLY A 91 43.32 31.57 12.72
N ASP A 92 43.16 30.25 12.87
CA ASP A 92 43.85 29.26 12.03
C ASP A 92 43.14 29.10 10.68
N ARG A 93 43.80 29.57 9.61
CA ARG A 93 43.27 29.47 8.24
C ARG A 93 43.07 28.04 7.77
N ASN A 94 43.70 27.05 8.41
CA ASN A 94 43.55 25.64 8.04
C ASN A 94 42.27 25.00 8.62
N GLN A 95 41.55 25.70 9.50
CA GLN A 95 40.30 25.25 10.13
C GLN A 95 39.06 25.97 9.58
N CYS A 96 39.16 26.62 8.42
CA CYS A 96 38.07 27.40 7.82
C CYS A 96 36.80 26.55 7.49
N ALA A 97 36.93 25.23 7.27
CA ALA A 97 35.84 24.37 6.77
C ALA A 97 34.77 23.94 7.81
N THR A 98 34.85 24.36 9.08
CA THR A 98 33.95 23.90 10.17
C THR A 98 33.02 24.98 10.75
N ARG A 99 32.45 25.89 9.93
CA ARG A 99 31.39 26.81 10.40
C ARG A 99 29.98 26.42 9.89
N ILE A 100 29.04 26.51 10.83
CA ILE A 100 27.63 26.07 10.87
C ILE A 100 26.70 27.27 10.57
N GLU A 101 25.47 27.00 10.11
CA GLU A 101 24.38 27.94 9.72
C GLU A 101 24.25 29.24 10.57
N PRO A 102 23.85 30.37 9.96
CA PRO A 102 23.66 31.65 10.65
C PRO A 102 22.37 31.71 11.48
N ASP A 103 22.46 32.37 12.65
CA ASP A 103 21.33 32.71 13.51
C ASP A 103 20.54 33.89 12.92
N TRP A 104 19.34 33.62 12.40
CA TRP A 104 18.52 34.59 11.67
C TRP A 104 18.00 35.75 12.54
N ASP A 105 17.78 35.51 13.83
CA ASP A 105 17.33 36.55 14.77
C ASP A 105 18.44 37.60 14.97
N ILE A 106 19.69 37.14 15.05
CA ILE A 106 20.87 38.02 15.06
C ILE A 106 21.07 38.66 13.69
N PHE A 107 20.91 37.91 12.60
CA PHE A 107 21.14 38.37 11.23
C PHE A 107 20.24 39.56 10.84
N CYS A 108 19.00 39.57 11.32
CA CYS A 108 18.01 40.57 10.93
C CYS A 108 18.02 41.86 11.76
N THR A 109 18.82 41.92 12.84
CA THR A 109 18.96 43.11 13.72
C THR A 109 19.43 44.37 13.00
N ASN A 110 20.26 44.25 11.96
CA ASN A 110 20.78 45.39 11.17
C ASN A 110 20.16 45.52 9.77
N VAL A 111 19.13 44.72 9.46
CA VAL A 111 18.45 44.72 8.16
C VAL A 111 17.11 45.41 8.34
N SER A 112 16.97 46.62 7.80
CA SER A 112 15.76 47.43 8.02
C SER A 112 14.50 46.80 7.40
N TYR A 113 14.62 46.28 6.17
CA TYR A 113 13.57 45.54 5.46
C TYR A 113 14.23 44.66 4.40
N ALA A 114 14.20 43.35 4.59
CA ALA A 114 14.58 42.41 3.54
C ALA A 114 13.87 41.07 3.74
N PHE A 115 13.74 40.34 2.66
CA PHE A 115 13.26 38.97 2.67
C PHE A 115 14.46 38.05 2.41
N TYR A 116 14.43 36.84 2.97
CA TYR A 116 15.47 35.83 2.86
C TYR A 116 14.85 34.46 2.62
N GLU A 117 15.48 33.65 1.77
CA GLU A 117 15.14 32.23 1.63
C GLU A 117 15.40 31.48 2.94
N HIS A 118 14.52 30.54 3.28
CA HIS A 118 14.75 29.68 4.43
C HIS A 118 15.81 28.61 4.08
N PRO A 119 16.82 28.39 4.94
CA PRO A 119 18.03 27.64 4.56
C PRO A 119 17.82 26.14 4.32
N THR A 120 16.72 25.56 4.81
CA THR A 120 16.42 24.12 4.70
C THR A 120 15.03 23.80 4.16
N MET A 121 14.17 24.81 3.99
CA MET A 121 12.77 24.63 3.57
C MET A 121 12.44 25.69 2.53
N CYS A 122 12.71 25.42 1.27
CA CYS A 122 12.52 26.40 0.18
C CYS A 122 11.06 26.84 -0.01
N SER A 123 10.09 26.05 0.45
CA SER A 123 8.68 26.46 0.53
C SER A 123 8.41 27.52 1.61
N GLU A 124 9.41 27.88 2.42
CA GLU A 124 9.32 28.92 3.44
C GLU A 124 10.32 30.05 3.20
N PHE A 125 10.00 31.23 3.71
CA PHE A 125 10.86 32.40 3.68
C PHE A 125 10.75 33.24 4.94
N LEU A 126 11.80 34.01 5.15
CA LEU A 126 12.03 34.82 6.31
C LEU A 126 11.90 36.28 5.90
N PHE A 127 10.94 36.99 6.48
CA PHE A 127 10.85 38.44 6.34
C PHE A 127 11.45 39.10 7.58
N CYS A 128 12.46 39.90 7.33
CA CYS A 128 13.15 40.67 8.34
C CYS A 128 12.71 42.11 8.27
N SER A 129 11.98 42.52 9.32
CA SER A 129 11.49 43.88 9.46
C SER A 129 11.88 44.42 10.82
N HIS A 130 12.74 45.43 10.85
CA HIS A 130 13.17 46.11 12.07
C HIS A 130 13.70 45.18 13.17
N GLY A 131 14.52 44.19 12.81
CA GLY A 131 15.11 43.26 13.78
C GLY A 131 14.22 42.08 14.19
N GLU A 132 12.97 42.02 13.72
CA GLU A 132 12.11 40.86 13.91
C GLU A 132 12.11 39.95 12.69
N VAL A 133 12.31 38.65 12.91
CA VAL A 133 12.18 37.61 11.88
C VAL A 133 10.76 37.07 11.89
N LYS A 134 10.09 37.12 10.75
CA LYS A 134 8.77 36.51 10.53
C LYS A 134 8.87 35.44 9.48
N ARG A 135 8.40 34.24 9.83
CA ARG A 135 8.35 33.08 8.95
C ARG A 135 7.05 33.07 8.18
N TYR A 136 7.15 32.84 6.89
CA TYR A 136 6.01 32.72 5.98
C TYR A 136 6.22 31.50 5.10
N SER A 137 5.16 30.74 4.87
CA SER A 137 5.15 29.66 3.89
C SER A 137 4.58 30.18 2.57
N CYS A 138 5.22 29.82 1.47
CA CYS A 138 4.69 30.01 0.14
C CYS A 138 3.45 29.12 -0.09
N PRO A 139 2.53 29.52 -0.99
CA PRO A 139 1.43 28.67 -1.42
C PRO A 139 1.91 27.28 -1.87
N ILE A 140 1.01 26.29 -1.84
CA ILE A 140 1.33 24.92 -2.26
C ILE A 140 1.99 24.97 -3.65
N GLY A 141 3.16 24.36 -3.75
CA GLY A 141 3.94 24.28 -4.98
C GLY A 141 4.74 25.51 -5.43
N GLU A 142 4.80 26.56 -4.60
CA GLU A 142 5.73 27.67 -4.80
C GLU A 142 6.86 27.61 -3.77
N ILE A 143 8.06 28.01 -4.17
CA ILE A 143 9.23 28.21 -3.30
C ILE A 143 9.66 29.67 -3.33
N TRP A 144 10.36 30.12 -2.31
CA TRP A 144 10.81 31.50 -2.25
C TRP A 144 12.01 31.75 -3.16
N SER A 145 11.88 32.65 -4.14
CA SER A 145 13.00 33.15 -4.96
C SER A 145 13.58 34.39 -4.33
N GLN A 146 14.84 34.29 -3.87
CA GLN A 146 15.56 35.43 -3.31
C GLN A 146 15.90 36.49 -4.36
N GLU A 147 16.12 36.09 -5.61
CA GLU A 147 16.44 36.98 -6.74
C GLU A 147 15.22 37.85 -7.12
N ASP A 148 14.04 37.24 -7.18
CA ASP A 148 12.79 37.92 -7.55
C ASP A 148 12.11 38.59 -6.35
N GLY A 149 12.47 38.20 -5.12
CA GLY A 149 11.89 38.69 -3.89
C GLY A 149 10.41 38.32 -3.73
N ALA A 150 10.02 37.15 -4.24
CA ALA A 150 8.65 36.65 -4.23
C ALA A 150 8.61 35.12 -4.19
N CYS A 151 7.49 34.55 -3.74
CA CYS A 151 7.19 33.14 -3.96
C CYS A 151 7.04 32.92 -5.46
N GLN A 152 7.88 32.05 -5.99
CA GLN A 152 7.90 31.64 -7.38
C GLN A 152 7.61 30.14 -7.44
N PRO A 153 7.01 29.65 -8.52
CA PRO A 153 6.75 28.23 -8.68
C PRO A 153 8.05 27.41 -8.54
N GLY A 154 8.02 26.29 -7.82
CA GLY A 154 9.22 25.50 -7.61
C GLY A 154 8.96 24.21 -6.83
N ASN A 155 9.86 23.24 -6.99
CA ASN A 155 9.72 21.94 -6.36
C ASN A 155 10.16 22.01 -4.89
N TRP A 156 9.28 21.59 -3.98
CA TRP A 156 9.53 21.64 -2.54
C TRP A 156 10.60 20.64 -2.05
N ASP A 157 10.80 19.53 -2.77
CA ASP A 157 11.78 18.51 -2.42
C ASP A 157 13.18 18.83 -2.96
N THR A 158 13.26 19.40 -4.18
CA THR A 158 14.54 19.73 -4.82
C THR A 158 14.96 21.18 -4.66
N CYS A 159 14.05 22.06 -4.21
CA CYS A 159 14.24 23.50 -4.08
C CYS A 159 14.67 24.22 -5.37
N GLU A 160 14.33 23.62 -6.51
CA GLU A 160 14.59 24.20 -7.83
C GLU A 160 13.40 25.04 -8.28
N LEU A 161 13.69 26.28 -8.70
CA LEU A 161 12.70 27.19 -9.28
C LEU A 161 12.19 26.63 -10.61
N LEU A 162 10.87 26.51 -10.73
CA LEU A 162 10.18 26.17 -11.97
C LEU A 162 9.94 27.45 -12.76
N HIS A 163 10.66 27.61 -13.87
CA HIS A 163 10.49 28.74 -14.79
C HIS A 163 9.17 28.59 -15.57
N ILE A 164 8.04 29.02 -14.98
CA ILE A 164 6.72 28.93 -15.62
C ILE A 164 6.64 29.71 -16.95
N GLU A 165 7.43 30.78 -17.10
CA GLU A 165 7.52 31.54 -18.35
C GLU A 165 8.04 30.71 -19.54
N SER A 166 8.80 29.65 -19.29
CA SER A 166 9.26 28.70 -20.32
C SER A 166 8.52 27.35 -20.30
N ALA A 167 7.54 27.15 -19.40
CA ALA A 167 6.78 25.90 -19.31
C ALA A 167 6.05 25.55 -20.62
N CYS A 168 5.58 26.57 -21.34
CA CYS A 168 4.93 26.41 -22.65
C CYS A 168 5.93 26.42 -23.83
N GLN A 169 7.23 26.58 -23.60
CA GLN A 169 8.24 26.71 -24.65
C GLN A 169 8.48 25.34 -25.30
N GLY A 170 8.11 25.20 -26.57
CA GLY A 170 8.16 23.93 -27.32
C GLY A 170 6.95 22.99 -27.11
N HIS A 171 5.97 23.40 -26.30
CA HIS A 171 4.70 22.68 -26.14
C HIS A 171 3.60 23.32 -27.02
N PRO A 172 2.68 22.52 -27.59
CA PRO A 172 1.57 23.05 -28.37
C PRO A 172 0.58 23.83 -27.49
N ASP A 173 -0.16 24.76 -28.08
CA ASP A 173 -1.24 25.51 -27.42
C ASP A 173 -2.23 24.55 -26.73
N GLY A 174 -2.54 24.80 -25.45
CA GLY A 174 -3.32 23.88 -24.62
C GLY A 174 -3.21 24.14 -23.13
N VAL A 175 -3.80 23.25 -22.32
CA VAL A 175 -3.73 23.31 -20.85
C VAL A 175 -2.80 22.23 -20.31
N GLN A 176 -2.01 22.55 -19.29
CA GLN A 176 -1.07 21.66 -18.63
C GLN A 176 -1.24 21.69 -17.12
N ALA A 177 -0.87 20.59 -16.45
CA ALA A 177 -0.93 20.54 -15.00
C ALA A 177 0.07 21.50 -14.38
N TYR A 178 -0.34 22.16 -13.30
CA TYR A 178 0.60 22.93 -12.52
C TYR A 178 1.53 21.94 -11.77
N PRO A 179 2.87 22.08 -11.86
CA PRO A 179 3.80 21.01 -11.48
C PRO A 179 3.74 20.56 -10.01
N THR A 180 3.27 21.42 -9.13
CA THR A 180 3.45 21.29 -7.68
C THR A 180 2.20 21.69 -6.87
N ASP A 181 1.15 22.15 -7.55
CA ASP A 181 -0.13 22.54 -6.96
C ASP A 181 -1.25 22.00 -7.85
N CYS A 182 -1.80 20.85 -7.46
CA CYS A 182 -2.90 20.28 -8.21
C CYS A 182 -4.18 21.11 -8.15
N THR A 183 -4.29 22.13 -7.30
CA THR A 183 -5.45 23.04 -7.30
C THR A 183 -5.34 24.15 -8.35
N ARG A 184 -4.32 24.09 -9.21
CA ARG A 184 -4.06 25.06 -10.29
C ARG A 184 -3.65 24.36 -11.58
N TYR A 185 -3.73 25.10 -12.69
CA TYR A 185 -3.24 24.64 -13.99
C TYR A 185 -2.70 25.78 -14.85
N LEU A 186 -1.93 25.41 -15.87
CA LEU A 186 -1.30 26.32 -16.81
C LEU A 186 -2.08 26.30 -18.13
N GLN A 187 -2.37 27.48 -18.69
CA GLN A 187 -2.88 27.63 -20.05
C GLN A 187 -1.80 28.27 -20.93
N CYS A 188 -1.41 27.53 -21.97
CA CYS A 188 -0.41 27.88 -22.97
C CYS A 188 -1.07 28.41 -24.24
N ASP A 189 -0.83 29.68 -24.57
CA ASP A 189 -1.28 30.31 -25.80
C ASP A 189 -0.10 30.99 -26.50
N GLN A 190 0.33 30.49 -27.66
CA GLN A 190 1.44 31.05 -28.46
C GLN A 190 2.73 31.24 -27.65
N GLU A 191 3.15 30.19 -26.94
CA GLU A 191 4.32 30.19 -26.04
C GLU A 191 4.17 31.12 -24.81
N GLN A 192 2.98 31.69 -24.57
CA GLN A 192 2.67 32.49 -23.39
C GLN A 192 1.94 31.65 -22.33
N THR A 193 2.49 31.61 -21.12
CA THR A 193 1.91 30.87 -20.00
C THR A 193 0.98 31.74 -19.15
N THR A 194 -0.18 31.21 -18.79
CA THR A 194 -1.12 31.80 -17.82
C THR A 194 -1.49 30.79 -16.74
N VAL A 195 -1.54 31.20 -15.47
CA VAL A 195 -1.92 30.33 -14.33
C VAL A 195 -3.38 30.52 -14.00
N ILE A 196 -4.12 29.43 -13.82
CA ILE A 196 -5.56 29.42 -13.52
C ILE A 196 -5.82 28.53 -12.29
N ASP A 197 -6.56 29.06 -11.31
CA ASP A 197 -6.98 28.32 -10.10
C ASP A 197 -8.20 27.41 -10.40
N CYS A 198 -8.19 26.19 -9.87
CA CYS A 198 -9.35 25.31 -9.82
C CYS A 198 -10.36 25.77 -8.75
N PRO A 199 -11.67 25.48 -8.95
CA PRO A 199 -12.69 25.67 -7.92
C PRO A 199 -12.36 24.95 -6.59
N ARG A 200 -12.80 25.49 -5.44
CA ARG A 200 -12.51 24.91 -4.12
C ARG A 200 -13.05 23.48 -4.02
N GLY A 201 -12.16 22.53 -3.68
CA GLY A 201 -12.46 21.09 -3.63
C GLY A 201 -12.18 20.33 -4.94
N GLU A 202 -11.61 21.00 -5.95
CA GLU A 202 -11.22 20.38 -7.22
C GLU A 202 -9.70 20.39 -7.42
N VAL A 203 -9.21 19.38 -8.15
CA VAL A 203 -7.82 19.21 -8.57
C VAL A 203 -7.76 19.11 -10.09
N PHE A 204 -6.74 19.68 -10.71
CA PHE A 204 -6.55 19.67 -12.15
C PHE A 204 -6.08 18.32 -12.66
N GLU A 205 -6.78 17.80 -13.67
CA GLU A 205 -6.43 16.56 -14.34
C GLU A 205 -5.82 16.84 -15.72
N GLU A 206 -4.56 16.43 -15.90
CA GLU A 206 -3.83 16.60 -17.16
C GLU A 206 -4.45 15.81 -18.34
N GLN A 207 -4.98 14.60 -18.10
CA GLN A 207 -5.55 13.75 -19.15
C GLN A 207 -6.90 14.25 -19.68
N ALA A 208 -7.72 14.86 -18.81
CA ALA A 208 -8.99 15.46 -19.20
C ALA A 208 -8.87 16.95 -19.55
N GLY A 209 -7.77 17.61 -19.18
CA GLY A 209 -7.55 19.04 -19.40
C GLY A 209 -8.53 19.93 -18.63
N GLN A 210 -9.03 19.48 -17.48
CA GLN A 210 -10.02 20.21 -16.67
C GLN A 210 -9.84 19.93 -15.18
N CYS A 211 -10.35 20.83 -14.34
CA CYS A 211 -10.46 20.59 -12.90
C CYS A 211 -11.57 19.57 -12.61
N VAL A 212 -11.29 18.62 -11.73
CA VAL A 212 -12.20 17.55 -11.32
C VAL A 212 -12.21 17.44 -9.80
N ALA A 213 -13.31 16.98 -9.21
CA ALA A 213 -13.38 16.80 -7.76
C ALA A 213 -12.26 15.87 -7.26
N GLY A 214 -11.51 16.30 -6.24
CA GLY A 214 -10.30 15.61 -5.79
C GLY A 214 -9.95 15.91 -4.35
N ASN A 215 -9.09 15.08 -3.76
CA ASN A 215 -8.50 15.41 -2.47
C ASN A 215 -7.43 16.48 -2.71
N THR A 216 -7.71 17.71 -2.27
CA THR A 216 -6.83 18.87 -2.46
C THR A 216 -5.57 18.85 -1.59
N GLU A 217 -5.46 17.95 -0.61
CA GLU A 217 -4.23 17.74 0.18
C GLU A 217 -3.32 16.69 -0.44
N THR A 218 -3.88 15.58 -0.91
CA THR A 218 -3.09 14.47 -1.48
C THR A 218 -2.95 14.55 -2.99
N CYS A 219 -3.62 15.50 -3.65
CA CYS A 219 -3.71 15.62 -5.10
C CYS A 219 -4.21 14.35 -5.81
N VAL A 220 -5.02 13.56 -5.11
CA VAL A 220 -5.58 12.31 -5.63
C VAL A 220 -6.99 12.57 -6.12
N ARG A 221 -7.24 12.16 -7.37
CA ARG A 221 -8.56 12.23 -7.99
C ARG A 221 -9.53 11.24 -7.35
N ILE A 222 -10.79 11.64 -7.30
CA ILE A 222 -11.86 10.91 -6.62
C ILE A 222 -12.67 10.04 -7.59
N ASP A 223 -12.28 9.87 -8.86
CA ASP A 223 -13.12 9.20 -9.87
C ASP A 223 -13.55 7.76 -9.50
N SER A 224 -12.79 7.07 -8.66
CA SER A 224 -13.17 5.75 -8.10
C SER A 224 -14.38 5.79 -7.16
N ILE A 225 -14.75 6.94 -6.61
CA ILE A 225 -15.87 7.09 -5.66
C ILE A 225 -17.23 7.07 -6.37
N CYS A 226 -17.30 7.48 -7.64
CA CYS A 226 -18.56 7.48 -8.41
C CYS A 226 -18.66 6.34 -9.45
N GLN A 227 -17.61 5.52 -9.63
CA GLN A 227 -17.55 4.44 -10.63
C GLN A 227 -18.58 3.32 -10.40
N ASP A 228 -18.91 3.00 -9.15
CA ASP A 228 -19.88 1.96 -8.76
C ASP A 228 -21.14 2.54 -8.07
N VAL A 229 -21.39 3.84 -8.21
CA VAL A 229 -22.43 4.56 -7.47
C VAL A 229 -23.53 5.07 -8.41
N SER A 230 -24.80 4.85 -8.04
CA SER A 230 -25.95 5.27 -8.84
C SER A 230 -25.99 6.78 -9.10
N ASN A 231 -26.41 7.15 -10.31
CA ASN A 231 -26.58 8.53 -10.74
C ASN A 231 -27.51 9.32 -9.76
N GLY A 232 -27.06 10.47 -9.26
CA GLY A 232 -27.76 11.32 -8.28
C GLY A 232 -27.36 11.10 -6.81
N THR A 233 -26.38 10.24 -6.52
CA THR A 233 -25.94 9.98 -5.14
C THR A 233 -25.11 11.13 -4.59
N MET A 234 -25.35 11.51 -3.33
CA MET A 234 -24.56 12.52 -2.61
C MET A 234 -23.64 11.88 -1.55
N LEU A 235 -22.38 12.31 -1.51
CA LEU A 235 -21.30 11.78 -0.68
C LEU A 235 -20.57 12.91 0.05
N LYS A 236 -19.88 12.61 1.16
CA LYS A 236 -19.02 13.62 1.83
C LYS A 236 -17.78 13.93 0.99
N HIS A 237 -17.30 15.17 1.03
CA HIS A 237 -15.97 15.48 0.49
C HIS A 237 -14.88 14.84 1.37
N PRO A 238 -13.72 14.41 0.81
CA PRO A 238 -12.68 13.73 1.59
C PRO A 238 -12.00 14.59 2.66
N ASN A 239 -11.76 15.87 2.37
CA ASN A 239 -11.00 16.78 3.22
C ASN A 239 -11.71 18.12 3.51
N GLU A 240 -12.99 18.28 3.12
CA GLU A 240 -13.74 19.54 3.33
C GLU A 240 -15.20 19.24 3.75
N CYS A 241 -15.52 19.25 5.05
CA CYS A 241 -16.84 18.79 5.51
C CYS A 241 -18.00 19.77 5.31
N ASP A 242 -17.72 21.02 4.93
CA ASP A 242 -18.71 21.96 4.40
C ASP A 242 -18.95 21.78 2.89
N LEU A 243 -18.28 20.81 2.24
CA LEU A 243 -18.56 20.39 0.87
C LEU A 243 -19.12 18.95 0.80
N PHE A 244 -19.87 18.69 -0.27
CA PHE A 244 -20.38 17.36 -0.61
C PHE A 244 -20.23 17.08 -2.10
N ILE A 245 -20.09 15.81 -2.46
CA ILE A 245 -19.93 15.34 -3.82
C ILE A 245 -21.28 14.84 -4.32
N SER A 246 -21.71 15.26 -5.52
CA SER A 246 -22.82 14.64 -6.24
C SER A 246 -22.29 13.83 -7.42
N CYS A 247 -22.64 12.55 -7.48
CA CYS A 247 -22.28 11.68 -8.59
C CYS A 247 -23.32 11.81 -9.71
N GLN A 248 -22.91 12.24 -10.91
CA GLN A 248 -23.76 12.24 -12.10
C GLN A 248 -23.10 11.47 -13.24
N GLU A 249 -23.74 10.40 -13.70
CA GLU A 249 -23.26 9.56 -14.83
C GLU A 249 -21.80 9.07 -14.68
N GLY A 250 -21.39 8.78 -13.43
CA GLY A 250 -20.02 8.35 -13.10
C GLY A 250 -19.05 9.49 -12.77
N SER A 251 -19.44 10.75 -13.00
CA SER A 251 -18.64 11.94 -12.68
C SER A 251 -18.94 12.50 -11.30
N ALA A 252 -17.90 12.88 -10.56
CA ALA A 252 -17.99 13.49 -9.22
C ALA A 252 -17.99 15.04 -9.31
N ASN A 253 -19.07 15.69 -8.84
CA ASN A 253 -19.15 17.16 -8.76
C ASN A 253 -19.17 17.64 -7.30
N ALA A 254 -18.31 18.58 -6.91
CA ALA A 254 -18.29 19.14 -5.56
C ALA A 254 -19.28 20.32 -5.40
N HIS A 255 -19.96 20.40 -4.25
CA HIS A 255 -20.93 21.44 -3.91
C HIS A 255 -20.76 21.92 -2.47
N GLN A 256 -20.92 23.22 -2.25
CA GLN A 256 -20.78 23.83 -0.92
C GLN A 256 -22.11 23.86 -0.14
N CYS A 257 -22.06 23.54 1.15
CA CYS A 257 -23.16 23.71 2.08
C CYS A 257 -23.42 25.20 2.43
N PRO A 258 -24.65 25.56 2.83
CA PRO A 258 -24.95 26.89 3.35
C PRO A 258 -24.06 27.26 4.55
N THR A 259 -23.81 28.55 4.74
CA THR A 259 -22.88 29.04 5.77
C THR A 259 -23.30 28.57 7.17
N GLY A 260 -22.40 27.85 7.86
CA GLY A 260 -22.63 27.29 9.19
C GLY A 260 -23.29 25.90 9.20
N GLU A 261 -23.39 25.24 8.04
CA GLU A 261 -23.86 23.87 7.89
C GLU A 261 -22.75 22.97 7.30
N ILE A 262 -22.76 21.70 7.68
CA ILE A 262 -21.85 20.66 7.18
C ILE A 262 -22.67 19.50 6.60
N PHE A 263 -22.09 18.73 5.68
CA PHE A 263 -22.83 17.67 5.00
C PHE A 263 -23.08 16.45 5.90
N ASN A 264 -24.36 16.08 6.10
CA ASN A 264 -24.73 14.84 6.77
C ASN A 264 -24.98 13.73 5.73
N VAL A 265 -24.13 12.71 5.74
CA VAL A 265 -24.17 11.58 4.79
C VAL A 265 -25.40 10.69 4.95
N GLN A 266 -25.96 10.55 6.17
CA GLN A 266 -27.14 9.73 6.43
C GLN A 266 -28.43 10.43 5.99
N ALA A 267 -28.51 11.75 6.22
CA ALA A 267 -29.65 12.56 5.83
C ALA A 267 -29.56 13.08 4.37
N LYS A 268 -28.40 12.88 3.71
CA LYS A 268 -28.08 13.38 2.35
C LYS A 268 -28.37 14.87 2.19
N PHE A 269 -28.11 15.67 3.24
CA PHE A 269 -28.41 17.10 3.29
C PHE A 269 -27.47 17.82 4.25
N CYS A 270 -27.29 19.12 4.09
CA CYS A 270 -26.48 19.95 5.00
C CYS A 270 -27.22 20.19 6.32
N ALA A 271 -26.54 19.99 7.44
CA ALA A 271 -27.08 20.20 8.77
C ALA A 271 -26.21 21.20 9.54
N PRO A 272 -26.78 22.02 10.45
CA PRO A 272 -25.99 22.94 11.26
C PRO A 272 -24.86 22.22 12.01
N GLY A 273 -23.63 22.67 11.80
CA GLY A 273 -22.44 22.07 12.38
C GLY A 273 -21.23 22.99 12.30
N ASN A 274 -20.11 22.54 12.84
CA ASN A 274 -18.86 23.30 12.85
C ASN A 274 -17.92 22.76 11.74
N PRO A 275 -17.49 23.61 10.77
CA PRO A 275 -16.66 23.19 9.65
C PRO A 275 -15.20 22.89 10.03
N ASP A 276 -14.69 23.46 11.12
CA ASP A 276 -13.31 23.22 11.59
C ASP A 276 -13.18 21.86 12.32
N THR A 277 -14.27 21.40 12.94
CA THR A 277 -14.31 20.14 13.71
C THR A 277 -15.14 19.04 13.05
N CYS A 278 -15.83 19.36 11.95
CA CYS A 278 -16.73 18.47 11.23
C CYS A 278 -17.80 17.78 12.10
N HIS A 279 -18.27 18.45 13.16
CA HIS A 279 -19.28 17.95 14.08
C HIS A 279 -20.64 18.65 13.93
N ILE A 280 -21.72 17.86 13.85
CA ILE A 280 -23.12 18.33 13.77
C ILE A 280 -23.58 18.77 15.17
N TYR A 281 -24.33 19.89 15.25
CA TYR A 281 -24.85 20.38 16.53
C TYR A 281 -25.96 19.48 17.11
N PRO A 282 -26.00 19.27 18.44
CA PRO A 282 -27.04 18.47 19.11
C PRO A 282 -28.43 19.13 19.05
N LEU A 283 -29.49 18.31 19.22
CA LEU A 283 -30.90 18.66 19.00
C LEU A 283 -31.33 19.95 19.72
N GLU A 284 -30.82 20.19 20.93
CA GLU A 284 -31.14 21.35 21.77
C GLU A 284 -30.56 22.66 21.22
N SER A 285 -29.53 22.57 20.38
CA SER A 285 -28.80 23.73 19.83
C SER A 285 -28.95 23.89 18.32
N MET A 286 -29.46 22.87 17.62
CA MET A 286 -29.64 22.83 16.17
C MET A 286 -30.53 23.96 15.63
N CYS A 287 -31.57 24.38 16.37
CA CYS A 287 -32.46 25.47 15.94
C CYS A 287 -32.03 26.86 16.44
N ARG A 288 -30.92 27.02 17.18
CA ARG A 288 -30.55 28.27 17.89
C ARG A 288 -30.44 29.49 16.98
N ASN A 289 -30.00 29.29 15.73
CA ASN A 289 -29.87 30.33 14.71
C ASN A 289 -30.77 30.07 13.47
N ALA A 290 -31.67 29.08 13.54
CA ALA A 290 -32.51 28.71 12.42
C ALA A 290 -33.77 29.61 12.37
N PRO A 291 -34.19 30.07 11.18
CA PRO A 291 -35.43 30.82 11.03
C PRO A 291 -36.65 29.94 11.39
N SER A 292 -37.70 30.57 11.93
CA SER A 292 -38.93 29.85 12.32
C SER A 292 -39.61 29.21 11.10
N GLY A 293 -40.07 27.97 11.24
CA GLY A 293 -40.62 27.15 10.15
C GLY A 293 -39.60 26.29 9.42
N THR A 294 -38.32 26.32 9.81
CA THR A 294 -37.29 25.44 9.25
C THR A 294 -37.51 24.00 9.71
N ILE A 295 -37.39 23.05 8.78
CA ILE A 295 -37.50 21.62 9.04
C ILE A 295 -36.14 20.98 8.83
N TYR A 296 -35.60 20.34 9.87
CA TYR A 296 -34.38 19.53 9.81
C TYR A 296 -34.70 18.04 9.98
N PRO A 297 -34.07 17.13 9.24
CA PRO A 297 -34.18 15.70 9.51
C PRO A 297 -33.56 15.39 10.87
N ARG A 298 -34.11 14.39 11.57
CA ARG A 298 -33.45 13.87 12.77
C ARG A 298 -32.23 13.06 12.33
N PRO A 299 -31.02 13.29 12.88
CA PRO A 299 -29.80 12.61 12.43
C PRO A 299 -29.87 11.08 12.44
N ASP A 300 -30.62 10.52 13.41
CA ASP A 300 -30.65 9.06 13.65
C ASP A 300 -31.96 8.38 13.22
N ASP A 301 -32.93 9.11 12.67
CA ASP A 301 -34.25 8.55 12.30
C ASP A 301 -34.91 9.33 11.17
N CYS A 302 -34.88 8.78 9.95
CA CYS A 302 -35.48 9.38 8.76
C CYS A 302 -37.02 9.30 8.70
N THR A 303 -37.66 8.53 9.59
CA THR A 303 -39.10 8.58 9.78
C THR A 303 -39.52 9.76 10.65
N GLN A 304 -38.54 10.50 11.20
CA GLN A 304 -38.74 11.67 12.05
C GLN A 304 -38.05 12.92 11.51
N PHE A 305 -38.59 14.08 11.89
CA PHE A 305 -38.03 15.37 11.56
C PHE A 305 -38.29 16.39 12.66
N VAL A 306 -37.47 17.43 12.70
CA VAL A 306 -37.47 18.51 13.69
C VAL A 306 -38.02 19.77 13.03
N LEU A 307 -39.07 20.34 13.59
CA LEU A 307 -39.58 21.66 13.22
C LEU A 307 -39.01 22.70 14.19
N CYS A 308 -38.30 23.69 13.65
CA CYS A 308 -37.78 24.82 14.40
C CYS A 308 -38.83 25.94 14.48
N ASN A 309 -39.23 26.32 15.69
CA ASN A 309 -40.11 27.47 15.93
C ASN A 309 -39.46 28.40 16.97
N GLY A 310 -39.06 29.61 16.57
CA GLY A 310 -38.51 30.62 17.49
C GLY A 310 -37.23 30.20 18.21
N GLY A 311 -36.43 29.29 17.66
CA GLY A 311 -35.24 28.73 18.29
C GLY A 311 -35.46 27.41 19.05
N GLU A 312 -36.71 26.97 19.25
CA GLU A 312 -37.05 25.68 19.85
C GLU A 312 -37.19 24.55 18.81
N SER A 313 -36.68 23.37 19.17
CA SER A 313 -36.67 22.16 18.33
C SER A 313 -37.82 21.21 18.73
N THR A 314 -38.75 20.89 17.81
CA THR A 314 -39.85 19.92 18.06
C THR A 314 -39.79 18.72 17.11
N ALA A 315 -39.67 17.50 17.62
CA ALA A 315 -39.64 16.27 16.81
C ALA A 315 -41.05 15.79 16.40
N MET A 316 -41.23 15.46 15.12
CA MET A 316 -42.47 14.98 14.47
C MET A 316 -42.20 13.70 13.65
N LYS A 317 -43.22 12.85 13.45
CA LYS A 317 -43.14 11.58 12.70
C LYS A 317 -43.86 11.64 11.35
N CYS A 318 -43.30 10.99 10.33
CA CYS A 318 -43.94 10.78 9.04
C CYS A 318 -45.05 9.69 9.08
N PRO A 319 -46.02 9.72 8.15
CA PRO A 319 -47.03 8.66 8.02
C PRO A 319 -46.43 7.27 7.73
N ILE A 320 -47.18 6.20 8.03
CA ILE A 320 -46.71 4.80 7.88
C ILE A 320 -46.24 4.53 6.45
N GLY A 321 -45.02 3.99 6.31
CA GLY A 321 -44.39 3.69 5.02
C GLY A 321 -43.78 4.91 4.31
N GLN A 322 -43.63 6.04 5.00
CA GLN A 322 -43.02 7.27 4.46
C GLN A 322 -41.85 7.76 5.33
N ILE A 323 -40.87 8.38 4.68
CA ILE A 323 -39.70 9.02 5.27
C ILE A 323 -39.61 10.49 4.82
N LEU A 324 -38.88 11.32 5.55
CA LEU A 324 -38.72 12.73 5.18
C LEU A 324 -37.83 12.87 3.94
N HIS A 325 -38.36 13.40 2.84
CA HIS A 325 -37.55 13.86 1.72
C HIS A 325 -36.98 15.25 2.04
N ALA A 326 -35.70 15.30 2.41
CA ALA A 326 -35.03 16.52 2.86
C ALA A 326 -35.11 17.70 1.84
N PRO A 327 -34.84 17.50 0.52
CA PRO A 327 -34.98 18.56 -0.48
C PRO A 327 -36.35 19.22 -0.57
N THR A 328 -37.45 18.45 -0.50
CA THR A 328 -38.82 19.01 -0.59
C THR A 328 -39.49 19.23 0.76
N ARG A 329 -38.79 18.90 1.87
CA ARG A 329 -39.28 19.00 3.25
C ARG A 329 -40.65 18.35 3.47
N SER A 330 -40.89 17.23 2.80
CA SER A 330 -42.17 16.52 2.83
C SER A 330 -41.98 15.02 3.00
N CYS A 331 -42.91 14.38 3.70
CA CYS A 331 -42.89 12.92 3.82
C CYS A 331 -43.25 12.29 2.48
N ARG A 332 -42.40 11.37 2.00
CA ARG A 332 -42.58 10.62 0.76
C ARG A 332 -42.36 9.13 1.03
N PRO A 333 -42.99 8.23 0.23
CA PRO A 333 -42.75 6.80 0.35
C PRO A 333 -41.27 6.46 0.25
N GLY A 334 -40.78 5.63 1.15
CA GLY A 334 -39.36 5.28 1.22
C GLY A 334 -39.11 4.11 2.15
N ASN A 335 -37.90 3.58 2.06
CA ASN A 335 -37.42 2.52 2.91
C ASN A 335 -37.17 3.07 4.33
N THR A 336 -37.94 2.60 5.30
CA THR A 336 -37.86 3.07 6.70
C THR A 336 -36.59 2.62 7.44
N ASN A 337 -35.83 1.68 6.88
CA ASN A 337 -34.62 1.13 7.48
C ASN A 337 -33.35 1.71 6.85
N THR A 338 -33.31 1.84 5.52
CA THR A 338 -32.17 2.41 4.77
C THR A 338 -32.30 3.91 4.54
N CYS A 339 -33.47 4.50 4.84
CA CYS A 339 -33.75 5.92 4.64
C CYS A 339 -33.65 6.37 3.17
N GLU A 340 -33.77 5.42 2.24
CA GLU A 340 -33.77 5.68 0.81
C GLU A 340 -35.19 5.95 0.31
N LEU A 341 -35.34 6.99 -0.49
CA LEU A 341 -36.62 7.34 -1.07
C LEU A 341 -36.94 6.45 -2.25
N THR A 342 -38.17 5.98 -2.32
CA THR A 342 -38.65 5.15 -3.43
C THR A 342 -39.15 6.03 -4.59
N GLY A 343 -38.42 7.10 -4.92
CA GLY A 343 -38.80 8.11 -5.92
C GLY A 343 -38.98 7.53 -7.33
N SER A 344 -39.89 8.13 -8.12
CA SER A 344 -40.31 7.79 -9.50
C SER A 344 -40.99 6.43 -9.76
N LEU A 345 -41.39 5.69 -8.70
CA LEU A 345 -41.92 4.32 -8.84
C LEU A 345 -43.07 4.14 -9.84
N CYS A 346 -43.92 5.16 -10.02
CA CYS A 346 -45.07 5.11 -10.92
C CYS A 346 -44.91 5.99 -12.17
N GLN A 347 -43.76 6.63 -12.38
CA GLN A 347 -43.63 7.76 -13.32
C GLN A 347 -43.69 7.36 -14.81
N ASP A 348 -43.57 6.07 -15.13
CA ASP A 348 -43.82 5.48 -16.46
C ASP A 348 -44.54 4.11 -16.35
N GLN A 349 -45.18 3.83 -15.21
CA GLN A 349 -45.82 2.54 -14.97
C GLN A 349 -47.29 2.55 -15.39
N PRO A 350 -47.81 1.43 -15.92
CA PRO A 350 -49.21 1.33 -16.30
C PRO A 350 -50.12 1.46 -15.07
N ASP A 351 -51.26 2.10 -15.28
CA ASP A 351 -52.29 2.23 -14.25
C ASP A 351 -52.75 0.83 -13.77
N GLY A 352 -52.74 0.63 -12.45
CA GLY A 352 -53.09 -0.64 -11.82
C GLY A 352 -51.90 -1.53 -11.45
N LEU A 353 -50.66 -1.14 -11.76
CA LEU A 353 -49.48 -1.87 -11.30
C LEU A 353 -49.43 -1.94 -9.76
N VAL A 354 -49.24 -3.14 -9.22
CA VAL A 354 -49.11 -3.42 -7.79
C VAL A 354 -47.65 -3.72 -7.45
N ILE A 355 -47.09 -2.99 -6.49
CA ILE A 355 -45.69 -3.06 -6.08
C ILE A 355 -45.61 -3.33 -4.57
N ALA A 356 -44.78 -4.28 -4.16
CA ALA A 356 -44.58 -4.57 -2.75
C ALA A 356 -43.88 -3.42 -2.02
N HIS A 357 -44.28 -3.13 -0.78
CA HIS A 357 -43.58 -2.14 0.03
C HIS A 357 -42.22 -2.71 0.51
N PRO A 358 -41.11 -1.95 0.47
CA PRO A 358 -39.76 -2.47 0.72
C PRO A 358 -39.59 -3.23 2.05
N ASN A 359 -40.24 -2.77 3.13
CA ASN A 359 -40.13 -3.37 4.46
C ASN A 359 -41.47 -3.71 5.14
N LEU A 360 -42.61 -3.61 4.44
CA LEU A 360 -43.95 -3.77 5.06
C LEU A 360 -44.84 -4.68 4.22
N CYS A 361 -44.81 -6.00 4.47
CA CYS A 361 -45.42 -7.00 3.57
C CYS A 361 -46.97 -7.03 3.57
N GLY A 362 -47.60 -6.44 4.59
CA GLY A 362 -49.06 -6.24 4.64
C GLY A 362 -49.54 -4.99 3.89
N ILE A 363 -48.61 -4.23 3.30
CA ILE A 363 -48.88 -2.97 2.59
C ILE A 363 -48.27 -3.06 1.18
N PHE A 364 -48.97 -2.50 0.21
CA PHE A 364 -48.52 -2.43 -1.16
C PHE A 364 -48.80 -1.07 -1.78
N ILE A 365 -48.08 -0.79 -2.86
CA ILE A 365 -48.15 0.45 -3.61
C ILE A 365 -48.89 0.16 -4.92
N THR A 366 -49.88 0.98 -5.26
CA THR A 366 -50.57 0.95 -6.56
C THR A 366 -50.31 2.21 -7.35
N CYS A 367 -50.01 2.07 -8.65
CA CYS A 367 -49.85 3.19 -9.56
C CYS A 367 -51.19 3.59 -10.19
N GLN A 368 -51.55 4.87 -10.11
CA GLN A 368 -52.75 5.42 -10.73
C GLN A 368 -52.48 6.84 -11.28
N GLY A 369 -52.52 7.01 -12.59
CA GLY A 369 -52.24 8.26 -13.30
C GLY A 369 -50.83 8.79 -13.06
N GLY A 370 -49.84 7.89 -12.92
CA GLY A 370 -48.46 8.25 -12.55
C GLY A 370 -48.25 8.57 -11.06
N ALA A 371 -49.31 8.54 -10.24
CA ALA A 371 -49.24 8.79 -8.80
C ALA A 371 -49.15 7.50 -7.98
N VAL A 372 -48.37 7.56 -6.90
CA VAL A 372 -48.20 6.48 -5.91
C VAL A 372 -49.37 6.51 -4.92
N ARG A 373 -50.09 5.39 -4.75
CA ARG A 373 -51.06 5.20 -3.66
C ARG A 373 -50.67 4.01 -2.79
N ILE A 374 -50.66 4.20 -1.47
CA ILE A 374 -50.35 3.14 -0.51
C ILE A 374 -51.67 2.47 -0.07
N GLN A 375 -51.76 1.15 -0.18
CA GLN A 375 -52.91 0.33 0.19
C GLN A 375 -52.48 -0.82 1.11
N SER A 376 -53.42 -1.35 1.91
CA SER A 376 -53.16 -2.46 2.84
C SER A 376 -53.94 -3.71 2.42
N CYS A 377 -53.35 -4.89 2.59
CA CYS A 377 -54.04 -6.15 2.35
C CYS A 377 -55.11 -6.40 3.44
N PRO A 378 -56.29 -6.94 3.08
CA PRO A 378 -57.36 -7.21 4.02
C PRO A 378 -57.04 -8.41 4.94
N ASN A 379 -57.68 -8.48 6.11
CA ASN A 379 -57.72 -9.67 6.99
C ASN A 379 -56.38 -10.37 7.32
N GLN A 380 -55.30 -9.61 7.59
CA GLN A 380 -53.97 -10.20 7.85
C GLN A 380 -53.50 -11.08 6.67
N GLU A 381 -53.75 -10.64 5.45
CA GLU A 381 -53.09 -11.16 4.26
C GLU A 381 -51.83 -10.33 3.99
N ILE A 382 -50.88 -10.93 3.27
CA ILE A 382 -49.69 -10.24 2.78
C ILE A 382 -49.70 -10.28 1.25
N LEU A 383 -49.12 -9.25 0.63
CA LEU A 383 -49.06 -9.20 -0.83
C LEU A 383 -48.10 -10.28 -1.33
N ARG A 384 -48.56 -11.15 -2.22
CA ARG A 384 -47.71 -11.97 -3.05
C ARG A 384 -47.36 -11.22 -4.35
N PRO A 385 -46.13 -10.71 -4.51
CA PRO A 385 -45.82 -9.71 -5.56
C PRO A 385 -45.86 -10.29 -6.99
N ASP A 386 -45.46 -11.55 -7.16
CA ASP A 386 -45.39 -12.27 -8.45
C ASP A 386 -46.78 -12.57 -9.03
N THR A 387 -47.78 -12.81 -8.17
CA THR A 387 -49.17 -13.02 -8.61
C THR A 387 -50.05 -11.78 -8.46
N GLN A 388 -49.45 -10.67 -7.97
CA GLN A 388 -50.11 -9.39 -7.70
C GLN A 388 -51.41 -9.54 -6.89
N SER A 389 -51.44 -10.49 -5.95
CA SER A 389 -52.63 -10.82 -5.17
C SER A 389 -52.30 -10.95 -3.67
N CYS A 390 -53.22 -10.52 -2.81
CA CYS A 390 -53.08 -10.75 -1.37
C CYS A 390 -53.38 -12.24 -1.08
N VAL A 391 -52.49 -12.87 -0.31
CA VAL A 391 -52.62 -14.26 0.14
C VAL A 391 -52.52 -14.32 1.67
N PRO A 392 -53.14 -15.29 2.34
CA PRO A 392 -53.04 -15.44 3.80
C PRO A 392 -51.57 -15.55 4.26
N GLY A 393 -51.16 -14.72 5.23
CA GLY A 393 -49.79 -14.71 5.74
C GLY A 393 -49.56 -13.70 6.87
N ASN A 394 -48.47 -13.86 7.61
CA ASN A 394 -48.19 -13.04 8.78
C ASN A 394 -47.54 -11.70 8.38
N SER A 395 -48.21 -10.58 8.67
CA SER A 395 -47.74 -9.23 8.32
C SER A 395 -46.58 -8.69 9.15
N LEU A 396 -46.25 -9.33 10.29
CA LEU A 396 -45.09 -9.00 11.13
C LEU A 396 -43.83 -9.76 10.72
N THR A 397 -43.97 -11.03 10.33
CA THR A 397 -42.83 -11.87 9.91
C THR A 397 -42.65 -11.95 8.40
N CYS A 398 -43.61 -11.45 7.62
CA CYS A 398 -43.64 -11.56 6.15
C CYS A 398 -43.68 -13.01 5.62
N GLU A 399 -44.14 -13.95 6.44
CA GLU A 399 -44.20 -15.37 6.09
C GLU A 399 -45.61 -15.77 5.64
N PHE A 400 -45.72 -16.52 4.55
CA PHE A 400 -47.00 -17.07 4.08
C PHE A 400 -47.54 -18.13 5.04
N GLU A 401 -48.86 -18.22 5.17
CA GLU A 401 -49.49 -19.32 5.93
C GLU A 401 -49.26 -20.67 5.21
N PRO A 402 -49.05 -21.78 5.95
CA PRO A 402 -48.91 -23.11 5.37
C PRO A 402 -50.13 -23.50 4.51
N VAL A 403 -49.89 -24.24 3.42
CA VAL A 403 -50.91 -24.64 2.42
C VAL A 403 -52.13 -25.28 3.08
N GLU A 404 -51.94 -26.10 4.12
CA GLU A 404 -53.04 -26.78 4.82
C GLU A 404 -53.97 -25.82 5.56
N ARG A 405 -53.51 -24.61 5.89
CA ARG A 405 -54.25 -23.59 6.65
C ARG A 405 -54.80 -22.45 5.78
N MET A 406 -54.37 -22.34 4.53
CA MET A 406 -54.81 -21.26 3.62
C MET A 406 -56.33 -21.22 3.39
N CYS A 407 -57.02 -22.35 3.44
CA CYS A 407 -58.47 -22.44 3.23
C CYS A 407 -59.31 -22.28 4.51
N ILE A 408 -58.68 -22.09 5.69
CA ILE A 408 -59.39 -21.91 6.96
C ILE A 408 -60.04 -20.52 6.99
N GLY A 409 -61.37 -20.46 7.09
CA GLY A 409 -62.13 -19.21 7.08
C GLY A 409 -62.42 -18.64 5.67
N GLN A 410 -61.97 -19.31 4.61
CA GLN A 410 -62.21 -18.93 3.21
C GLN A 410 -63.51 -19.54 2.65
N MET A 411 -64.06 -18.95 1.59
CA MET A 411 -65.26 -19.48 0.91
C MET A 411 -64.95 -20.74 0.07
N ASN A 412 -65.94 -21.63 -0.09
CA ASN A 412 -65.79 -22.87 -0.85
C ASN A 412 -65.61 -22.60 -2.37
N SER A 413 -64.78 -23.41 -3.06
CA SER A 413 -64.45 -23.31 -4.51
C SER A 413 -63.64 -22.07 -4.92
N VAL A 414 -62.99 -21.40 -3.98
CA VAL A 414 -62.00 -20.36 -4.30
C VAL A 414 -60.66 -21.04 -4.60
N ASN A 415 -60.04 -20.64 -5.70
CA ASN A 415 -58.71 -21.10 -6.08
C ASN A 415 -57.70 -20.00 -5.80
N PHE A 416 -56.70 -20.31 -4.99
CA PHE A 416 -55.57 -19.45 -4.69
C PHE A 416 -54.34 -19.91 -5.49
N PRO A 417 -53.49 -19.01 -5.96
CA PRO A 417 -52.16 -19.39 -6.43
C PRO A 417 -51.38 -20.11 -5.32
N HIS A 418 -50.61 -21.14 -5.66
CA HIS A 418 -49.86 -21.88 -4.64
C HIS A 418 -48.72 -21.01 -4.09
N PRO A 419 -48.56 -20.84 -2.76
CA PRO A 419 -47.79 -19.77 -2.13
C PRO A 419 -46.31 -19.68 -2.54
N THR A 420 -45.72 -20.79 -2.99
CA THR A 420 -44.31 -20.85 -3.41
C THR A 420 -44.10 -21.32 -4.85
N ASP A 421 -45.16 -21.67 -5.58
CA ASP A 421 -45.03 -22.25 -6.92
C ASP A 421 -46.16 -21.74 -7.82
N CYS A 422 -45.83 -20.99 -8.87
CA CYS A 422 -46.83 -20.45 -9.80
C CYS A 422 -47.27 -21.43 -10.89
N SER A 423 -46.55 -22.55 -11.08
CA SER A 423 -47.01 -23.66 -11.90
C SER A 423 -48.12 -24.47 -11.21
N MET A 424 -48.40 -24.18 -9.93
CA MET A 424 -49.42 -24.84 -9.13
C MET A 424 -50.47 -23.88 -8.56
N PHE A 425 -51.64 -24.43 -8.23
CA PHE A 425 -52.70 -23.71 -7.54
C PHE A 425 -53.38 -24.55 -6.47
N VAL A 426 -53.93 -23.88 -5.47
CA VAL A 426 -54.65 -24.46 -4.34
C VAL A 426 -56.14 -24.24 -4.55
N MET A 427 -56.87 -25.33 -4.66
CA MET A 427 -58.33 -25.33 -4.75
C MET A 427 -58.92 -25.60 -3.36
N CYS A 428 -59.70 -24.66 -2.83
CA CYS A 428 -60.37 -24.84 -1.55
C CYS A 428 -61.68 -25.61 -1.69
N ASN A 429 -61.78 -26.77 -1.02
CA ASN A 429 -62.98 -27.59 -0.95
C ASN A 429 -63.40 -27.83 0.51
N LEU A 430 -64.49 -27.19 0.96
CA LEU A 430 -65.05 -27.28 2.31
C LEU A 430 -63.98 -27.08 3.41
N GLN A 431 -63.18 -26.02 3.27
CA GLN A 431 -62.05 -25.65 4.15
C GLN A 431 -60.79 -26.53 4.02
N ASN A 432 -60.78 -27.54 3.14
CA ASN A 432 -59.58 -28.31 2.81
C ASN A 432 -58.87 -27.72 1.59
N ALA A 433 -57.54 -27.63 1.67
CA ALA A 433 -56.67 -27.21 0.56
C ALA A 433 -56.27 -28.41 -0.31
N LEU A 434 -56.48 -28.33 -1.62
CA LEU A 434 -56.02 -29.33 -2.60
C LEU A 434 -55.11 -28.68 -3.64
N THR A 435 -53.88 -29.17 -3.77
CA THR A 435 -52.89 -28.67 -4.75
C THR A 435 -53.08 -29.32 -6.12
N GLN A 436 -52.96 -28.55 -7.20
CA GLN A 436 -53.03 -28.99 -8.60
C GLN A 436 -51.92 -28.32 -9.43
N SER A 437 -51.38 -29.03 -10.43
CA SER A 437 -50.31 -28.55 -11.33
C SER A 437 -50.84 -28.15 -12.72
N CYS A 438 -50.29 -27.08 -13.29
CA CYS A 438 -50.50 -26.66 -14.67
C CYS A 438 -49.63 -27.46 -15.65
N PRO A 439 -50.02 -27.58 -16.93
CA PRO A 439 -49.20 -28.18 -17.98
C PRO A 439 -47.81 -27.53 -18.12
N ALA A 440 -46.80 -28.30 -18.53
CA ALA A 440 -45.43 -27.81 -18.67
C ALA A 440 -45.33 -26.65 -19.68
N GLY A 441 -44.77 -25.51 -19.25
CA GLY A 441 -44.75 -24.23 -19.97
C GLY A 441 -45.92 -23.30 -19.66
N SER A 442 -46.70 -23.57 -18.61
CA SER A 442 -47.85 -22.74 -18.22
C SER A 442 -47.93 -22.51 -16.70
N ILE A 443 -48.52 -21.38 -16.32
CA ILE A 443 -48.65 -20.94 -14.91
C ILE A 443 -50.10 -20.58 -14.59
N TYR A 444 -50.46 -20.66 -13.31
CA TYR A 444 -51.80 -20.36 -12.86
C TYR A 444 -52.02 -18.84 -12.69
N SER A 445 -52.93 -18.27 -13.47
CA SER A 445 -53.31 -16.86 -13.37
C SER A 445 -54.49 -16.67 -12.43
N ALA A 446 -54.29 -15.93 -11.33
CA ALA A 446 -55.34 -15.59 -10.36
C ALA A 446 -56.44 -14.70 -10.97
N LEU A 447 -56.08 -13.90 -11.98
CA LEU A 447 -56.96 -12.97 -12.67
C LEU A 447 -57.96 -13.70 -13.58
N THR A 448 -57.50 -14.68 -14.36
CA THR A 448 -58.34 -15.47 -15.27
C THR A 448 -58.85 -16.79 -14.65
N ARG A 449 -58.30 -17.18 -13.50
CA ARG A 449 -58.56 -18.44 -12.78
C ARG A 449 -58.32 -19.69 -13.64
N SER A 450 -57.27 -19.66 -14.46
CA SER A 450 -56.88 -20.75 -15.37
C SER A 450 -55.37 -20.79 -15.59
N CYS A 451 -54.86 -21.92 -16.07
CA CYS A 451 -53.46 -22.03 -16.52
C CYS A 451 -53.29 -21.32 -17.86
N VAL A 452 -52.34 -20.39 -17.92
CA VAL A 452 -52.00 -19.58 -19.11
C VAL A 452 -50.52 -19.78 -19.46
N PRO A 453 -50.12 -19.61 -20.73
CA PRO A 453 -48.71 -19.71 -21.12
C PRO A 453 -47.87 -18.73 -20.29
N GLY A 454 -46.79 -19.23 -19.72
CA GLY A 454 -45.96 -18.40 -18.85
C GLY A 454 -44.71 -19.11 -18.40
N ASN A 455 -43.85 -18.34 -17.74
CA ASN A 455 -42.61 -18.85 -17.22
C ASN A 455 -42.83 -19.51 -15.85
N GLU A 456 -42.57 -20.80 -15.74
CA GLU A 456 -42.72 -21.57 -14.50
C GLU A 456 -41.72 -21.16 -13.41
N SER A 457 -40.57 -20.57 -13.79
CA SER A 457 -39.54 -20.13 -12.84
C SER A 457 -39.66 -18.66 -12.46
N THR A 458 -40.05 -17.78 -13.38
CA THR A 458 -40.22 -16.34 -13.10
C THR A 458 -41.66 -15.92 -12.85
N CYS A 459 -42.63 -16.83 -13.03
CA CYS A 459 -44.06 -16.60 -12.89
C CYS A 459 -44.62 -15.50 -13.81
N GLU A 460 -43.90 -15.18 -14.88
CA GLU A 460 -44.28 -14.19 -15.88
C GLU A 460 -45.33 -14.77 -16.85
N GLN A 461 -46.43 -14.06 -17.08
CA GLN A 461 -47.49 -14.46 -18.03
C GLN A 461 -47.17 -13.98 -19.44
N PHE A 462 -47.35 -14.83 -20.46
CA PHE A 462 -47.07 -14.52 -21.87
C PHE A 462 -48.31 -14.13 -22.69
N ASP A 463 -49.35 -13.58 -22.04
CA ASP A 463 -50.66 -13.32 -22.63
C ASP A 463 -50.65 -12.37 -23.85
N THR A 464 -49.64 -11.51 -23.96
CA THR A 464 -49.51 -10.52 -25.03
C THR A 464 -48.66 -10.99 -26.21
N ILE A 465 -48.08 -12.21 -26.17
CA ILE A 465 -47.06 -12.66 -27.13
C ILE A 465 -47.52 -12.72 -28.59
N CYS A 466 -48.83 -12.89 -28.83
CA CYS A 466 -49.43 -12.88 -30.17
C CYS A 466 -50.06 -11.53 -30.56
N THR A 467 -49.99 -10.49 -29.70
CA THR A 467 -50.59 -9.18 -29.98
C THR A 467 -49.79 -8.45 -31.05
N GLY A 468 -50.44 -8.08 -32.16
CA GLY A 468 -49.79 -7.39 -33.29
C GLY A 468 -48.98 -8.29 -34.22
N ARG A 469 -48.98 -9.61 -34.03
CA ARG A 469 -48.33 -10.59 -34.92
C ARG A 469 -49.35 -11.26 -35.85
N PRO A 470 -48.99 -11.57 -37.11
CA PRO A 470 -49.84 -12.37 -38.00
C PRO A 470 -49.93 -13.83 -37.52
N ASP A 471 -50.95 -14.56 -37.97
CA ASP A 471 -51.12 -15.97 -37.65
C ASP A 471 -49.91 -16.80 -38.10
N GLY A 472 -49.41 -17.68 -37.22
CA GLY A 472 -48.18 -18.44 -37.48
C GLY A 472 -47.63 -19.13 -36.23
N ILE A 473 -46.54 -19.89 -36.41
CA ILE A 473 -45.86 -20.59 -35.33
C ILE A 473 -44.65 -19.77 -34.87
N ILE A 474 -44.53 -19.58 -33.56
CA ILE A 474 -43.38 -18.96 -32.91
C ILE A 474 -42.77 -19.93 -31.89
N PRO A 475 -41.45 -19.87 -31.63
CA PRO A 475 -40.85 -20.65 -30.56
C PRO A 475 -41.42 -20.25 -29.19
N HIS A 476 -41.55 -21.21 -28.28
CA HIS A 476 -41.93 -20.90 -26.91
C HIS A 476 -40.77 -20.18 -26.17
N PRO A 477 -41.02 -19.08 -25.45
CA PRO A 477 -39.95 -18.23 -24.89
C PRO A 477 -38.99 -18.93 -23.91
N THR A 478 -39.48 -19.94 -23.19
CA THR A 478 -38.75 -20.59 -22.08
C THR A 478 -38.61 -22.11 -22.24
N LYS A 479 -39.19 -22.70 -23.30
CA LYS A 479 -39.22 -24.16 -23.50
C LYS A 479 -38.98 -24.46 -24.97
N CYS A 480 -37.75 -24.81 -25.34
CA CYS A 480 -37.45 -25.14 -26.73
C CYS A 480 -38.09 -26.42 -27.25
N THR A 481 -38.59 -27.29 -26.37
CA THR A 481 -39.36 -28.49 -26.75
C THR A 481 -40.82 -28.19 -27.09
N ALA A 482 -41.19 -26.92 -27.21
CA ALA A 482 -42.56 -26.50 -27.48
C ALA A 482 -42.60 -25.26 -28.39
N PHE A 483 -43.75 -25.04 -29.02
CA PHE A 483 -44.00 -23.89 -29.86
C PHE A 483 -45.40 -23.34 -29.63
N ILE A 484 -45.60 -22.07 -29.99
CA ILE A 484 -46.88 -21.37 -29.86
C ILE A 484 -47.42 -21.10 -31.26
N TYR A 485 -48.65 -21.53 -31.50
CA TYR A 485 -49.43 -21.17 -32.68
C TYR A 485 -50.28 -19.94 -32.36
N CYS A 486 -49.95 -18.80 -32.98
CA CYS A 486 -50.76 -17.60 -32.90
C CYS A 486 -51.91 -17.69 -33.90
N SER A 487 -53.14 -17.52 -33.43
CA SER A 487 -54.35 -17.43 -34.26
C SER A 487 -55.24 -16.28 -33.81
N SER A 488 -55.49 -15.31 -34.70
CA SER A 488 -56.31 -14.12 -34.44
C SER A 488 -55.90 -13.35 -33.17
N GLY A 489 -54.58 -13.24 -32.93
CA GLY A 489 -54.01 -12.57 -31.76
C GLY A 489 -54.07 -13.38 -30.45
N ARG A 490 -54.55 -14.62 -30.48
CA ARG A 490 -54.56 -15.53 -29.31
C ARG A 490 -53.43 -16.57 -29.42
N PRO A 491 -52.66 -16.81 -28.34
CA PRO A 491 -51.68 -17.89 -28.30
C PRO A 491 -52.33 -19.27 -28.05
N ILE A 492 -51.93 -20.28 -28.82
CA ILE A 492 -52.26 -21.71 -28.62
C ILE A 492 -50.94 -22.49 -28.47
N PHE A 493 -50.85 -23.36 -27.48
CA PHE A 493 -49.62 -24.08 -27.12
C PHE A 493 -49.57 -25.52 -27.68
N GLU A 494 -48.42 -25.95 -28.21
CA GLU A 494 -48.16 -27.29 -28.76
C GLU A 494 -46.74 -27.80 -28.42
N GLN A 495 -46.55 -29.12 -28.31
CA GLN A 495 -45.32 -29.76 -27.80
C GLN A 495 -44.65 -30.69 -28.83
N CYS A 496 -43.30 -30.67 -28.90
CA CYS A 496 -42.49 -31.52 -29.78
C CYS A 496 -42.40 -32.98 -29.31
N ALA A 497 -42.01 -33.89 -30.22
CA ALA A 497 -41.73 -35.29 -29.89
C ALA A 497 -40.50 -35.42 -28.95
N GLN A 498 -40.44 -36.50 -28.17
CA GLN A 498 -39.35 -36.71 -27.20
C GLN A 498 -37.97 -36.75 -27.88
N GLY A 499 -36.98 -36.13 -27.25
CA GLY A 499 -35.64 -35.95 -27.83
C GLY A 499 -35.56 -34.93 -28.97
N THR A 500 -36.59 -34.11 -29.20
CA THR A 500 -36.57 -33.08 -30.25
C THR A 500 -36.88 -31.67 -29.73
N VAL A 501 -36.22 -30.68 -30.32
CA VAL A 501 -36.37 -29.25 -30.04
C VAL A 501 -36.91 -28.52 -31.26
N TYR A 502 -37.77 -27.52 -31.04
CA TYR A 502 -38.34 -26.72 -32.11
C TYR A 502 -37.31 -25.72 -32.65
N GLN A 503 -37.03 -25.80 -33.95
CA GLN A 503 -36.11 -24.89 -34.62
C GLN A 503 -36.87 -23.97 -35.59
N GLN A 504 -36.91 -22.67 -35.29
CA GLN A 504 -37.66 -21.68 -36.07
C GLN A 504 -37.24 -21.62 -37.55
N GLY A 505 -35.94 -21.74 -37.86
CA GLY A 505 -35.42 -21.70 -39.23
C GLY A 505 -35.82 -22.89 -40.10
N LEU A 506 -36.19 -24.02 -39.50
CA LEU A 506 -36.63 -25.25 -40.18
C LEU A 506 -38.15 -25.47 -40.05
N SER A 507 -38.84 -24.60 -39.28
CA SER A 507 -40.28 -24.67 -39.02
C SER A 507 -40.75 -26.06 -38.55
N GLY A 508 -39.96 -26.72 -37.70
CA GLY A 508 -40.25 -28.08 -37.22
C GLY A 508 -39.36 -28.50 -36.05
N CYS A 509 -39.69 -29.64 -35.44
CA CYS A 509 -38.92 -30.23 -34.34
C CYS A 509 -37.76 -31.08 -34.90
N VAL A 510 -36.56 -30.89 -34.36
CA VAL A 510 -35.31 -31.52 -34.80
C VAL A 510 -34.57 -32.15 -33.63
N VAL A 511 -33.72 -33.15 -33.88
CA VAL A 511 -32.91 -33.79 -32.83
C VAL A 511 -31.98 -32.76 -32.21
N GLY A 512 -32.01 -32.66 -30.89
CA GLY A 512 -31.27 -31.65 -30.17
C GLY A 512 -31.28 -31.91 -28.69
N ASN A 513 -30.47 -31.15 -27.98
CA ASN A 513 -30.42 -31.21 -26.53
C ASN A 513 -31.66 -30.47 -25.98
N THR A 514 -32.53 -31.20 -25.29
CA THR A 514 -33.79 -30.66 -24.73
C THR A 514 -33.58 -29.78 -23.48
N GLU A 515 -32.38 -29.76 -22.89
CA GLU A 515 -31.98 -28.86 -21.81
C GLU A 515 -31.30 -27.58 -22.32
N THR A 516 -30.29 -27.71 -23.19
CA THR A 516 -29.54 -26.56 -23.73
C THR A 516 -30.24 -25.91 -24.92
N CYS A 517 -31.33 -26.50 -25.38
CA CYS A 517 -32.13 -25.99 -26.49
C CYS A 517 -31.34 -25.79 -27.79
N THR A 518 -30.32 -26.61 -27.97
CA THR A 518 -29.43 -26.57 -29.13
C THR A 518 -29.78 -27.67 -30.11
N HIS A 519 -29.90 -27.29 -31.36
CA HIS A 519 -29.94 -28.25 -32.45
C HIS A 519 -28.60 -29.00 -32.52
N ALA A 520 -28.64 -30.33 -32.48
CA ALA A 520 -27.47 -31.19 -32.59
C ALA A 520 -26.97 -31.23 -34.06
N THR A 521 -26.38 -30.13 -34.49
CA THR A 521 -25.87 -29.96 -35.85
C THR A 521 -24.64 -30.85 -36.02
N ASN A 522 -24.54 -31.56 -37.14
CA ASN A 522 -23.40 -32.41 -37.50
C ASN A 522 -23.15 -33.66 -36.64
N ILE A 523 -24.11 -34.11 -35.82
CA ILE A 523 -23.97 -35.33 -35.02
C ILE A 523 -23.65 -36.58 -35.88
N CYS A 524 -24.00 -36.56 -37.16
CA CYS A 524 -23.71 -37.61 -38.13
C CYS A 524 -22.73 -37.19 -39.25
N THR A 525 -22.05 -36.06 -39.12
CA THR A 525 -21.04 -35.60 -40.08
C THR A 525 -19.73 -36.35 -39.83
N ASP A 526 -19.11 -36.84 -40.90
CA ASP A 526 -17.89 -37.68 -40.88
C ASP A 526 -18.02 -39.02 -40.13
N GLN A 527 -19.24 -39.39 -39.70
CA GLN A 527 -19.53 -40.70 -39.13
C GLN A 527 -19.86 -41.70 -40.24
N PRO A 528 -19.27 -42.91 -40.24
CA PRO A 528 -19.65 -43.96 -41.18
C PRO A 528 -21.11 -44.39 -40.97
N ASP A 529 -21.79 -44.75 -42.06
CA ASP A 529 -23.18 -45.20 -42.01
C ASP A 529 -23.33 -46.40 -41.06
N GLY A 530 -24.36 -46.35 -40.20
CA GLY A 530 -24.63 -47.37 -39.17
C GLY A 530 -23.96 -47.10 -37.81
N THR A 531 -23.24 -45.99 -37.67
CA THR A 531 -22.71 -45.55 -36.37
C THR A 531 -23.86 -45.27 -35.40
N THR A 532 -23.72 -45.77 -34.16
CA THR A 532 -24.66 -45.53 -33.06
C THR A 532 -24.02 -44.63 -32.02
N LEU A 533 -24.72 -43.55 -31.69
CA LEU A 533 -24.29 -42.49 -30.78
C LEU A 533 -25.33 -42.33 -29.68
N ASP A 534 -24.89 -41.81 -28.54
CA ASP A 534 -25.77 -41.35 -27.48
C ASP A 534 -26.60 -40.15 -27.95
N HIS A 535 -27.85 -40.10 -27.48
CA HIS A 535 -28.63 -38.88 -27.59
C HIS A 535 -28.02 -37.79 -26.71
N PRO A 536 -28.00 -36.51 -27.15
CA PRO A 536 -27.35 -35.41 -26.43
C PRO A 536 -27.69 -35.28 -24.94
N ASN A 537 -28.89 -35.70 -24.54
CA ASN A 537 -29.35 -35.63 -23.14
C ASN A 537 -30.46 -36.63 -22.76
N GLU A 538 -30.75 -37.65 -23.58
CA GLU A 538 -31.81 -38.63 -23.30
C GLU A 538 -31.25 -40.06 -23.40
N CYS A 539 -30.85 -40.66 -22.28
CA CYS A 539 -30.09 -41.92 -22.28
C CYS A 539 -30.86 -43.18 -22.71
N ASN A 540 -32.20 -43.13 -22.74
CA ASN A 540 -33.04 -44.19 -23.31
C ASN A 540 -33.17 -44.09 -24.84
N LEU A 541 -32.61 -43.04 -25.45
CA LEU A 541 -32.61 -42.80 -26.89
C LEU A 541 -31.21 -43.00 -27.47
N ILE A 542 -31.17 -43.56 -28.68
CA ILE A 542 -29.96 -43.77 -29.47
C ILE A 542 -30.08 -42.96 -30.75
N VAL A 543 -29.01 -42.28 -31.13
CA VAL A 543 -28.89 -41.62 -32.43
C VAL A 543 -28.20 -42.58 -33.39
N MET A 544 -28.89 -42.98 -34.45
CA MET A 544 -28.30 -43.78 -35.54
C MET A 544 -28.08 -42.88 -36.75
N CYS A 545 -26.85 -42.92 -37.27
CA CYS A 545 -26.48 -42.18 -38.46
C CYS A 545 -26.77 -43.01 -39.71
N MET A 546 -27.71 -42.54 -40.54
CA MET A 546 -28.03 -43.13 -41.84
C MET A 546 -27.98 -42.06 -42.93
N MET A 547 -27.14 -42.25 -43.94
CA MET A 547 -26.93 -41.28 -45.02
C MET A 547 -26.58 -39.89 -44.48
N GLN A 548 -25.72 -39.83 -43.46
CA GLN A 548 -25.33 -38.60 -42.73
C GLN A 548 -26.48 -37.86 -42.03
N GLN A 549 -27.66 -38.47 -41.87
CA GLN A 549 -28.80 -37.90 -41.14
C GLN A 549 -29.01 -38.61 -39.80
N PRO A 550 -29.27 -37.87 -38.70
CA PRO A 550 -29.56 -38.46 -37.41
C PRO A 550 -31.00 -38.96 -37.35
N ALA A 551 -31.17 -40.22 -36.95
CA ALA A 551 -32.46 -40.81 -36.59
C ALA A 551 -32.46 -41.23 -35.13
N VAL A 552 -33.55 -40.91 -34.41
CA VAL A 552 -33.75 -41.31 -33.01
C VAL A 552 -34.38 -42.69 -32.96
N MET A 553 -33.79 -43.59 -32.18
CA MET A 553 -34.33 -44.91 -31.86
C MET A 553 -34.42 -45.10 -30.35
N TYR A 554 -35.36 -45.94 -29.92
CA TYR A 554 -35.56 -46.24 -28.51
C TYR A 554 -34.78 -47.49 -28.12
N CYS A 555 -34.09 -47.45 -26.98
CA CYS A 555 -33.70 -48.69 -26.31
C CYS A 555 -34.96 -49.48 -25.90
N PRO A 556 -34.88 -50.83 -25.81
CA PRO A 556 -35.95 -51.65 -25.29
C PRO A 556 -36.41 -51.18 -23.89
N ALA A 557 -37.68 -51.41 -23.55
CA ALA A 557 -38.24 -50.91 -22.30
C ALA A 557 -37.42 -51.35 -21.07
N GLY A 558 -37.03 -50.35 -20.25
CA GLY A 558 -36.17 -50.55 -19.07
C GLY A 558 -34.69 -50.75 -19.38
N GLU A 559 -34.23 -50.31 -20.56
CA GLU A 559 -32.82 -50.30 -20.95
C GLU A 559 -32.40 -48.90 -21.40
N ILE A 560 -31.15 -48.53 -21.12
CA ILE A 560 -30.51 -47.28 -21.51
C ILE A 560 -29.25 -47.57 -22.32
N PHE A 561 -28.84 -46.64 -23.17
CA PHE A 561 -27.68 -46.79 -24.03
C PHE A 561 -26.39 -46.66 -23.23
N ASN A 562 -25.60 -47.74 -23.18
CA ASN A 562 -24.29 -47.73 -22.58
C ASN A 562 -23.26 -47.29 -23.63
N THR A 563 -22.71 -46.09 -23.45
CA THR A 563 -21.73 -45.48 -24.34
C THR A 563 -20.38 -46.20 -24.36
N ARG A 564 -20.04 -46.94 -23.29
CA ARG A 564 -18.80 -47.72 -23.14
C ARG A 564 -18.88 -49.08 -23.84
N THR A 565 -20.01 -49.77 -23.72
CA THR A 565 -20.21 -51.08 -24.38
C THR A 565 -20.91 -50.96 -25.74
N LYS A 566 -21.34 -49.73 -26.12
CA LYS A 566 -22.12 -49.40 -27.33
C LYS A 566 -23.39 -50.26 -27.48
N PHE A 567 -24.03 -50.62 -26.37
CA PHE A 567 -25.18 -51.53 -26.32
C PHE A 567 -26.25 -51.03 -25.35
N CYS A 568 -27.52 -51.33 -25.58
CA CYS A 568 -28.56 -51.07 -24.57
C CYS A 568 -28.36 -52.04 -23.40
N THR A 569 -28.29 -51.50 -22.19
CA THR A 569 -28.18 -52.26 -20.95
C THR A 569 -29.31 -51.88 -20.01
N PRO A 570 -29.80 -52.80 -19.15
CA PRO A 570 -30.81 -52.46 -18.16
C PRO A 570 -30.43 -51.24 -17.32
N GLY A 571 -31.27 -50.22 -17.28
CA GLY A 571 -31.04 -48.99 -16.50
C GLY A 571 -32.27 -48.11 -16.37
N ASP A 572 -32.14 -47.08 -15.54
CA ASP A 572 -33.16 -46.10 -15.22
C ASP A 572 -33.04 -44.89 -16.17
N ALA A 573 -34.14 -44.56 -16.84
CA ALA A 573 -34.18 -43.52 -17.87
C ALA A 573 -34.29 -42.10 -17.30
N GLU A 574 -34.73 -41.92 -16.05
CA GLU A 574 -34.86 -40.60 -15.41
C GLU A 574 -33.52 -40.14 -14.83
N THR A 575 -32.77 -41.08 -14.26
CA THR A 575 -31.46 -40.81 -13.66
C THR A 575 -30.30 -41.06 -14.62
N CYS A 576 -30.57 -41.68 -15.77
CA CYS A 576 -29.57 -42.18 -16.70
C CYS A 576 -28.51 -43.09 -16.05
N GLN A 577 -28.92 -43.81 -15.00
CA GLN A 577 -28.08 -44.73 -14.27
C GLN A 577 -28.36 -46.17 -14.67
N MET A 578 -27.30 -46.91 -14.97
CA MET A 578 -27.39 -48.35 -15.27
C MET A 578 -27.73 -49.14 -14.01
N HIS A 579 -28.53 -50.20 -14.15
CA HIS A 579 -28.81 -51.11 -13.02
C HIS A 579 -27.53 -51.86 -12.62
N PRO A 580 -27.30 -52.05 -11.31
CA PRO A 580 -26.23 -52.90 -10.81
C PRO A 580 -26.31 -54.33 -11.37
N VAL A 581 -25.15 -54.98 -11.53
CA VAL A 581 -25.01 -56.35 -12.08
C VAL A 581 -25.89 -57.36 -11.34
N GLU A 582 -26.05 -57.17 -10.02
CA GLU A 582 -26.85 -58.02 -9.14
C GLU A 582 -28.34 -58.01 -9.50
N THR A 583 -28.84 -56.86 -9.97
CA THR A 583 -30.27 -56.62 -10.21
C THR A 583 -30.61 -56.49 -11.69
N MET A 584 -29.63 -56.40 -12.59
CA MET A 584 -29.86 -56.19 -14.03
C MET A 584 -30.60 -57.35 -14.72
N CYS A 585 -30.53 -58.56 -14.16
CA CYS A 585 -31.29 -59.72 -14.65
C CYS A 585 -32.70 -59.85 -14.04
N ALA A 586 -33.11 -58.95 -13.13
CA ALA A 586 -34.44 -58.98 -12.54
C ALA A 586 -35.50 -58.78 -13.63
N ASN A 587 -36.40 -59.76 -13.78
CA ASN A 587 -37.45 -59.78 -14.81
C ASN A 587 -36.97 -59.86 -16.27
N LYS A 588 -35.69 -60.20 -16.51
CA LYS A 588 -35.17 -60.45 -17.87
C LYS A 588 -35.26 -61.95 -18.25
N PRO A 589 -35.48 -62.28 -19.54
CA PRO A 589 -35.67 -63.66 -19.97
C PRO A 589 -34.41 -64.53 -19.76
N HIS A 590 -34.62 -65.82 -19.46
CA HIS A 590 -33.55 -66.80 -19.25
C HIS A 590 -32.75 -67.03 -20.54
N GLY A 591 -31.42 -66.97 -20.46
CA GLY A 591 -30.50 -67.17 -21.57
C GLY A 591 -30.04 -65.87 -22.25
N SER A 592 -30.56 -64.72 -21.82
CA SER A 592 -30.05 -63.42 -22.27
C SER A 592 -28.62 -63.20 -21.82
N ALA A 593 -27.77 -62.69 -22.72
CA ALA A 593 -26.41 -62.27 -22.41
C ALA A 593 -26.29 -60.77 -22.65
N TYR A 594 -25.82 -60.05 -21.64
CA TYR A 594 -25.59 -58.61 -21.69
C TYR A 594 -24.10 -58.34 -21.46
N PRO A 595 -23.50 -57.36 -22.15
CA PRO A 595 -22.16 -56.91 -21.79
C PRO A 595 -22.18 -56.36 -20.36
N HIS A 596 -21.11 -56.57 -19.61
CA HIS A 596 -21.05 -56.09 -18.23
C HIS A 596 -21.09 -54.55 -18.23
N PRO A 597 -21.97 -53.90 -17.42
CA PRO A 597 -22.25 -52.46 -17.49
C PRO A 597 -21.01 -51.57 -17.43
N ASN A 598 -20.04 -51.96 -16.61
CA ASN A 598 -18.83 -51.18 -16.37
C ASN A 598 -17.55 -51.82 -16.93
N ASN A 599 -17.63 -53.01 -17.53
CA ASN A 599 -16.45 -53.80 -17.89
C ASN A 599 -16.62 -54.50 -19.25
N CYS A 600 -16.04 -53.95 -20.30
CA CYS A 600 -16.13 -54.52 -21.65
C CYS A 600 -15.27 -55.78 -21.89
N THR A 601 -14.54 -56.24 -20.87
CA THR A 601 -13.87 -57.55 -20.88
C THR A 601 -14.76 -58.66 -20.31
N GLN A 602 -15.96 -58.32 -19.83
CA GLN A 602 -16.85 -59.24 -19.14
C GLN A 602 -18.23 -59.31 -19.77
N LEU A 603 -18.82 -60.50 -19.71
CA LEU A 603 -20.15 -60.82 -20.20
C LEU A 603 -21.01 -61.32 -19.04
N VAL A 604 -22.25 -60.85 -18.95
CA VAL A 604 -23.24 -61.24 -17.95
C VAL A 604 -24.30 -62.12 -18.60
N HIS A 605 -24.37 -63.37 -18.17
CA HIS A 605 -25.40 -64.32 -18.57
C HIS A 605 -26.53 -64.33 -17.53
N CYS A 606 -27.76 -64.06 -17.96
CA CYS A 606 -28.94 -64.15 -17.12
C CYS A 606 -29.50 -65.57 -17.11
N ASN A 607 -29.40 -66.23 -15.96
CA ASN A 607 -29.99 -67.54 -15.71
C ASN A 607 -31.12 -67.40 -14.67
N SER A 608 -32.38 -67.45 -15.12
CA SER A 608 -33.58 -67.44 -14.25
C SER A 608 -33.61 -66.27 -13.27
N GLY A 609 -33.23 -65.07 -13.73
CA GLY A 609 -33.17 -63.86 -12.90
C GLY A 609 -31.84 -63.63 -12.17
N GLN A 610 -30.90 -64.58 -12.24
CA GLN A 610 -29.57 -64.47 -11.63
C GLN A 610 -28.50 -64.12 -12.66
N ALA A 611 -27.64 -63.15 -12.34
CA ALA A 611 -26.51 -62.73 -13.17
C ALA A 611 -25.27 -63.63 -12.96
N ILE A 612 -24.69 -64.14 -14.04
CA ILE A 612 -23.45 -64.95 -14.05
C ILE A 612 -22.41 -64.24 -14.92
N VAL A 613 -21.24 -63.92 -14.36
CA VAL A 613 -20.18 -63.14 -15.06
C VAL A 613 -19.09 -64.05 -15.62
N SER A 614 -18.68 -63.84 -16.87
CA SER A 614 -17.54 -64.50 -17.53
C SER A 614 -16.57 -63.48 -18.13
N ALA A 615 -15.25 -63.70 -18.01
CA ALA A 615 -14.20 -62.76 -18.44
C ALA A 615 -13.47 -63.21 -19.72
N CYS A 616 -13.05 -62.24 -20.54
CA CYS A 616 -12.16 -62.42 -21.69
C CYS A 616 -10.68 -62.61 -21.27
N PRO A 617 -9.84 -63.23 -22.12
CA PRO A 617 -8.39 -63.29 -21.89
C PRO A 617 -7.74 -61.91 -21.77
N ASP A 618 -6.63 -61.80 -21.05
CA ASP A 618 -5.93 -60.52 -20.84
C ASP A 618 -5.58 -59.84 -22.19
N GLY A 619 -5.79 -58.53 -22.26
CA GLY A 619 -5.64 -57.75 -23.50
C GLY A 619 -6.73 -57.96 -24.55
N HIS A 620 -7.85 -58.60 -24.21
CA HIS A 620 -8.99 -58.80 -25.12
C HIS A 620 -10.28 -58.15 -24.61
N VAL A 621 -11.09 -57.63 -25.53
CA VAL A 621 -12.39 -57.00 -25.29
C VAL A 621 -13.50 -57.73 -26.07
N LEU A 622 -14.75 -57.58 -25.62
CA LEU A 622 -15.91 -58.20 -26.26
C LEU A 622 -16.26 -57.49 -27.58
N HIS A 623 -16.38 -58.24 -28.68
CA HIS A 623 -16.76 -57.70 -29.98
C HIS A 623 -18.27 -57.36 -30.03
N PRO A 624 -18.66 -56.12 -30.39
CA PRO A 624 -20.03 -55.60 -30.22
C PRO A 624 -21.10 -56.28 -31.10
N GLY A 625 -20.71 -56.87 -32.23
CA GLY A 625 -21.65 -57.56 -33.13
C GLY A 625 -21.74 -59.09 -32.94
N SER A 626 -20.79 -59.72 -32.24
CA SER A 626 -20.66 -61.19 -32.22
C SER A 626 -20.54 -61.79 -30.81
N GLY A 627 -20.35 -60.98 -29.77
CA GLY A 627 -20.17 -61.46 -28.39
C GLY A 627 -18.88 -62.26 -28.15
N SER A 628 -17.90 -62.18 -29.06
CA SER A 628 -16.63 -62.92 -28.99
C SER A 628 -15.48 -62.04 -28.49
N CYS A 629 -14.56 -62.59 -27.68
CA CYS A 629 -13.36 -61.86 -27.22
C CYS A 629 -12.31 -61.70 -28.34
N ARG A 630 -11.82 -60.48 -28.57
CA ARG A 630 -10.78 -60.14 -29.55
C ARG A 630 -9.76 -59.16 -28.96
N PRO A 631 -8.49 -59.13 -29.43
CA PRO A 631 -7.50 -58.18 -28.92
C PRO A 631 -8.04 -56.74 -28.98
N GLY A 632 -7.93 -56.02 -27.87
CA GLY A 632 -8.56 -54.73 -27.73
C GLY A 632 -8.06 -53.96 -26.54
N ASN A 633 -8.35 -52.67 -26.55
CA ASN A 633 -8.02 -51.79 -25.45
C ASN A 633 -9.04 -52.02 -24.32
N THR A 634 -8.63 -52.64 -23.21
CA THR A 634 -9.52 -52.94 -22.08
C THR A 634 -9.97 -51.70 -21.30
N ASN A 635 -9.37 -50.54 -21.55
CA ASN A 635 -9.78 -49.24 -21.00
C ASN A 635 -10.79 -48.50 -21.89
N THR A 636 -10.57 -48.46 -23.22
CA THR A 636 -11.47 -47.76 -24.18
C THR A 636 -12.52 -48.68 -24.80
N CYS A 637 -12.41 -49.98 -24.58
CA CYS A 637 -13.29 -51.02 -25.14
C CYS A 637 -13.27 -51.11 -26.67
N GLU A 638 -12.26 -50.52 -27.30
CA GLU A 638 -12.06 -50.53 -28.73
C GLU A 638 -11.27 -51.76 -29.17
N LEU A 639 -11.64 -52.29 -30.33
CA LEU A 639 -10.93 -53.40 -30.95
C LEU A 639 -9.62 -52.88 -31.58
N ILE A 640 -8.52 -53.59 -31.34
CA ILE A 640 -7.25 -53.29 -31.98
C ILE A 640 -7.22 -54.11 -33.27
N GLU A 641 -7.24 -53.45 -34.43
CA GLU A 641 -7.19 -54.11 -35.74
C GLU A 641 -6.12 -53.45 -36.62
N ASN A 642 -5.48 -54.23 -37.51
CA ASN A 642 -4.57 -53.76 -38.56
C ASN A 642 -3.23 -53.10 -38.11
N VAL A 643 -2.90 -53.06 -36.83
CA VAL A 643 -1.69 -52.35 -36.30
C VAL A 643 -0.36 -52.87 -36.87
N CYS A 644 -0.26 -54.16 -37.20
CA CYS A 644 0.98 -54.76 -37.73
C CYS A 644 1.05 -54.83 -39.27
N GLN A 645 0.06 -54.33 -40.02
CA GLN A 645 -0.01 -54.55 -41.49
C GLN A 645 1.14 -53.91 -42.29
N ASN A 646 1.82 -52.88 -41.77
CA ASN A 646 2.93 -52.17 -42.45
C ASN A 646 4.17 -51.94 -41.57
N GLN A 647 4.32 -52.70 -40.49
CA GLN A 647 5.40 -52.50 -39.52
C GLN A 647 6.61 -53.42 -39.79
N PRO A 648 7.85 -52.97 -39.49
CA PRO A 648 9.05 -53.80 -39.63
C PRO A 648 8.97 -55.04 -38.73
N GLU A 649 9.52 -56.16 -39.22
CA GLU A 649 9.50 -57.42 -38.49
C GLU A 649 10.29 -57.31 -37.18
N GLY A 650 9.69 -57.78 -36.07
CA GLY A 650 10.31 -57.69 -34.74
C GLY A 650 9.98 -56.41 -33.96
N LEU A 651 9.16 -55.51 -34.51
CA LEU A 651 8.68 -54.34 -33.78
C LEU A 651 7.86 -54.75 -32.54
N ILE A 652 8.20 -54.14 -31.41
CA ILE A 652 7.49 -54.29 -30.14
C ILE A 652 6.71 -53.00 -29.88
N LEU A 653 5.40 -53.11 -29.80
CA LEU A 653 4.50 -52.01 -29.49
C LEU A 653 3.94 -52.16 -28.07
N LYS A 654 3.82 -51.05 -27.35
CA LYS A 654 3.16 -51.03 -26.04
C LYS A 654 1.70 -51.47 -26.18
N HIS A 655 1.23 -52.36 -25.31
CA HIS A 655 -0.20 -52.67 -25.27
C HIS A 655 -0.96 -51.47 -24.68
N PRO A 656 -2.08 -51.00 -25.30
CA PRO A 656 -2.75 -49.75 -24.91
C PRO A 656 -3.28 -49.71 -23.47
N SER A 657 -3.51 -50.87 -22.87
CA SER A 657 -4.17 -51.01 -21.56
C SER A 657 -3.51 -52.00 -20.60
N HIS A 658 -2.42 -52.66 -20.99
CA HIS A 658 -1.76 -53.67 -20.16
C HIS A 658 -0.23 -53.50 -20.22
N CYS A 659 0.38 -52.86 -19.22
CA CYS A 659 1.78 -52.44 -19.33
C CYS A 659 2.82 -53.55 -19.14
N GLY A 660 2.42 -54.65 -18.49
CA GLY A 660 3.19 -55.90 -18.51
C GLY A 660 3.05 -56.69 -19.81
N HIS A 661 2.32 -56.18 -20.80
CA HIS A 661 2.10 -56.84 -22.08
C HIS A 661 2.50 -55.93 -23.25
N PHE A 662 2.87 -56.56 -24.35
CA PHE A 662 3.25 -55.88 -25.58
C PHE A 662 2.65 -56.58 -26.79
N ILE A 663 2.44 -55.80 -27.84
CA ILE A 663 2.00 -56.31 -29.14
C ILE A 663 3.27 -56.63 -29.92
N TRP A 664 3.40 -57.89 -30.31
CA TRP A 664 4.49 -58.35 -31.14
C TRP A 664 4.02 -58.52 -32.57
N CYS A 665 4.65 -57.78 -33.49
CA CYS A 665 4.37 -57.86 -34.91
C CYS A 665 5.23 -58.93 -35.59
N GLN A 666 4.59 -59.98 -36.09
CA GLN A 666 5.24 -61.03 -36.86
C GLN A 666 4.51 -61.25 -38.20
N LYS A 667 5.19 -60.94 -39.31
CA LYS A 667 4.69 -61.15 -40.68
C LYS A 667 3.28 -60.58 -40.93
N GLY A 668 3.00 -59.36 -40.44
CA GLY A 668 1.71 -58.69 -40.63
C GLY A 668 0.58 -59.13 -39.68
N SER A 669 0.80 -60.17 -38.88
CA SER A 669 -0.12 -60.61 -37.82
C SER A 669 0.35 -60.08 -36.47
N MET A 670 -0.62 -59.70 -35.63
CA MET A 670 -0.36 -59.20 -34.28
C MET A 670 -0.68 -60.27 -33.23
N SER A 671 0.14 -60.36 -32.19
CA SER A 671 -0.12 -61.18 -31.00
C SER A 671 0.20 -60.40 -29.74
N VAL A 672 -0.56 -60.64 -28.67
CA VAL A 672 -0.30 -60.05 -27.35
C VAL A 672 0.61 -61.00 -26.57
N GLN A 673 1.76 -60.51 -26.10
CA GLN A 673 2.77 -61.22 -25.31
C GLN A 673 3.00 -60.50 -23.98
N SER A 674 3.57 -61.19 -22.98
CA SER A 674 3.87 -60.64 -21.65
C SER A 674 5.37 -60.45 -21.41
N CYS A 675 5.75 -59.38 -20.71
CA CYS A 675 7.09 -59.20 -20.14
C CYS A 675 7.32 -60.20 -18.98
N PRO A 676 8.59 -60.49 -18.61
CA PRO A 676 8.93 -61.26 -17.42
C PRO A 676 8.28 -60.68 -16.16
N SER A 677 8.02 -61.55 -15.17
CA SER A 677 7.32 -61.14 -13.94
C SER A 677 8.03 -60.01 -13.20
N GLY A 678 7.32 -58.91 -12.97
CA GLY A 678 7.86 -57.70 -12.33
C GLY A 678 8.53 -56.73 -13.29
N GLU A 679 8.37 -56.90 -14.60
CA GLU A 679 8.88 -55.97 -15.62
C GLU A 679 7.74 -55.47 -16.53
N ILE A 680 7.86 -54.23 -17.01
CA ILE A 680 6.95 -53.57 -17.95
C ILE A 680 7.73 -53.03 -19.14
N LEU A 681 7.11 -52.96 -20.32
CA LEU A 681 7.80 -52.52 -21.54
C LEU A 681 8.10 -51.01 -21.50
N HIS A 682 9.36 -50.64 -21.69
CA HIS A 682 9.75 -49.26 -22.00
C HIS A 682 9.82 -49.06 -23.53
N PRO A 683 8.91 -48.28 -24.12
CA PRO A 683 8.75 -48.19 -25.57
C PRO A 683 9.93 -47.49 -26.26
N GLU A 684 10.54 -46.44 -25.70
CA GLU A 684 11.72 -45.80 -26.33
C GLU A 684 12.99 -46.65 -26.18
N ALA A 685 13.15 -47.34 -25.05
CA ALA A 685 14.29 -48.21 -24.80
C ALA A 685 14.16 -49.59 -25.47
N GLN A 686 12.97 -49.92 -26.02
CA GLN A 686 12.63 -51.20 -26.65
C GLN A 686 12.99 -52.42 -25.76
N LEU A 687 12.85 -52.29 -24.43
CA LEU A 687 13.22 -53.32 -23.47
C LEU A 687 12.27 -53.32 -22.25
N CYS A 688 12.08 -54.47 -21.60
CA CYS A 688 11.29 -54.57 -20.36
C CYS A 688 12.13 -54.11 -19.15
N LEU A 689 11.69 -53.07 -18.45
CA LEU A 689 12.32 -52.57 -17.23
C LEU A 689 11.53 -53.04 -16.00
N PRO A 690 12.16 -53.18 -14.82
CA PRO A 690 11.45 -53.47 -13.59
C PRO A 690 10.31 -52.47 -13.36
N GLY A 691 9.08 -52.97 -13.22
CA GLY A 691 7.91 -52.14 -12.97
C GLY A 691 6.71 -52.91 -12.47
N ASP A 692 5.82 -52.17 -11.82
CA ASP A 692 4.52 -52.66 -11.41
C ASP A 692 3.58 -52.68 -12.62
N ALA A 693 3.36 -53.88 -13.15
CA ALA A 693 2.47 -54.11 -14.29
C ALA A 693 1.02 -53.66 -14.06
N ASN A 694 0.58 -53.54 -12.79
CA ASN A 694 -0.77 -53.08 -12.44
C ASN A 694 -0.88 -51.57 -12.41
N LYS A 695 0.19 -50.88 -12.00
CA LYS A 695 0.24 -49.42 -11.97
C LYS A 695 0.75 -48.80 -13.26
N CYS A 696 1.29 -49.61 -14.17
CA CYS A 696 2.01 -49.11 -15.34
C CYS A 696 3.17 -48.18 -14.96
N GLU A 697 3.67 -48.35 -13.75
CA GLU A 697 4.73 -47.55 -13.17
C GLU A 697 5.98 -48.40 -13.13
N TYR A 698 7.09 -47.84 -13.59
CA TYR A 698 8.38 -48.45 -13.32
C TYR A 698 8.58 -48.52 -11.80
N HIS A 699 9.30 -49.53 -11.34
CA HIS A 699 9.62 -49.63 -9.92
C HIS A 699 10.31 -48.33 -9.51
N PRO A 700 10.00 -47.82 -8.31
CA PRO A 700 10.62 -46.60 -7.84
C PRO A 700 12.12 -46.81 -7.84
N ILE A 701 12.81 -45.70 -8.06
CA ILE A 701 14.19 -45.71 -8.53
C ILE A 701 15.09 -46.51 -7.59
N ASP A 702 14.80 -46.45 -6.28
CA ASP A 702 15.41 -47.18 -5.15
C ASP A 702 15.36 -48.72 -5.27
N GLN A 703 14.47 -49.25 -6.10
CA GLN A 703 14.29 -50.69 -6.33
C GLN A 703 14.84 -51.17 -7.69
N MET A 704 15.23 -50.25 -8.59
CA MET A 704 15.69 -50.61 -9.94
C MET A 704 17.01 -51.39 -9.95
N CYS A 705 17.86 -51.21 -8.94
CA CYS A 705 19.15 -51.90 -8.79
C CYS A 705 19.08 -53.21 -8.00
N LEU A 706 17.90 -53.62 -7.51
CA LEU A 706 17.74 -54.88 -6.80
C LEU A 706 18.06 -56.06 -7.73
N ASN A 707 19.00 -56.91 -7.30
CA ASN A 707 19.52 -58.03 -8.09
C ASN A 707 20.15 -57.66 -9.45
N LYS A 708 20.56 -56.40 -9.64
CA LYS A 708 21.31 -55.95 -10.83
C LYS A 708 22.82 -55.85 -10.49
N ALA A 709 23.67 -55.93 -11.51
CA ALA A 709 25.12 -55.88 -11.34
C ALA A 709 25.62 -54.44 -11.05
N ASP A 710 26.72 -54.31 -10.31
CA ASP A 710 27.34 -53.01 -10.01
C ASP A 710 27.80 -52.28 -11.29
N TYR A 711 27.68 -50.96 -11.29
CA TYR A 711 27.89 -50.01 -12.38
C TYR A 711 26.94 -50.16 -13.58
N THR A 712 25.88 -50.97 -13.45
CA THR A 712 24.81 -50.99 -14.46
C THR A 712 24.10 -49.65 -14.43
N ARG A 713 23.95 -49.04 -15.62
CA ARG A 713 23.25 -47.77 -15.78
C ARG A 713 21.94 -47.97 -16.53
N PHE A 714 20.88 -47.36 -16.04
CA PHE A 714 19.56 -47.36 -16.64
C PHE A 714 19.12 -45.92 -16.94
N PRO A 715 18.37 -45.67 -18.03
CA PRO A 715 17.72 -44.38 -18.22
C PRO A 715 16.76 -44.12 -17.06
N HIS A 716 16.69 -42.88 -16.60
CA HIS A 716 15.73 -42.52 -15.57
C HIS A 716 14.30 -42.62 -16.14
N PRO A 717 13.35 -43.23 -15.41
CA PRO A 717 12.03 -43.60 -15.94
C PRO A 717 11.11 -42.43 -16.30
N ALA A 718 11.41 -41.22 -15.80
CA ALA A 718 10.58 -40.04 -16.01
C ALA A 718 11.34 -38.82 -16.56
N GLU A 719 12.67 -38.86 -16.59
CA GLU A 719 13.47 -37.66 -16.88
C GLU A 719 14.64 -38.06 -17.77
N CYS A 720 14.58 -37.74 -19.06
CA CYS A 720 15.66 -38.11 -19.98
C CYS A 720 16.96 -37.38 -19.69
N SER A 721 16.94 -36.27 -18.93
CA SER A 721 18.12 -35.61 -18.39
C SER A 721 18.73 -36.33 -17.17
N LYS A 722 18.18 -37.46 -16.71
CA LYS A 722 18.71 -38.22 -15.57
C LYS A 722 18.98 -39.68 -15.93
N PHE A 723 19.82 -40.34 -15.13
CA PHE A 723 20.05 -41.76 -15.22
C PHE A 723 20.29 -42.38 -13.85
N VAL A 724 20.03 -43.68 -13.77
CA VAL A 724 20.22 -44.48 -12.57
C VAL A 724 21.52 -45.26 -12.71
N SER A 725 22.38 -45.16 -11.71
CA SER A 725 23.65 -45.88 -11.60
C SER A 725 23.58 -46.81 -10.39
N CYS A 726 23.87 -48.10 -10.60
CA CYS A 726 23.83 -49.09 -9.52
C CYS A 726 25.20 -49.23 -8.84
N GLN A 727 25.28 -49.07 -7.52
CA GLN A 727 26.49 -49.35 -6.76
C GLN A 727 26.17 -50.09 -5.46
N GLY A 728 26.61 -51.34 -5.34
CA GLY A 728 26.36 -52.18 -4.17
C GLY A 728 24.87 -52.47 -3.95
N GLN A 729 24.13 -52.73 -5.04
CA GLN A 729 22.66 -52.84 -5.07
C GLN A 729 21.90 -51.56 -4.64
N LYS A 730 22.61 -50.49 -4.30
CA LYS A 730 22.03 -49.18 -4.04
C LYS A 730 21.95 -48.38 -5.32
N VAL A 731 20.95 -47.50 -5.31
CA VAL A 731 20.57 -46.66 -6.44
C VAL A 731 21.18 -45.30 -6.23
N ALA A 732 21.90 -44.82 -7.25
CA ALA A 732 22.30 -43.43 -7.37
C ALA A 732 21.58 -42.82 -8.58
N VAL A 733 20.79 -41.77 -8.34
CA VAL A 733 20.21 -40.96 -9.41
C VAL A 733 21.21 -39.87 -9.75
N GLU A 734 21.66 -39.84 -10.99
CA GLU A 734 22.62 -38.88 -11.49
C GLU A 734 21.95 -38.06 -12.60
N SER A 735 22.09 -36.74 -12.55
CA SER A 735 21.62 -35.85 -13.61
C SER A 735 22.70 -35.63 -14.65
N CYS A 736 22.29 -35.62 -15.92
CA CYS A 736 23.07 -35.09 -17.01
C CYS A 736 23.19 -33.56 -16.89
N PRO A 737 24.31 -32.98 -17.36
CA PRO A 737 24.50 -31.53 -17.46
C PRO A 737 23.35 -30.81 -18.19
N SER A 738 23.03 -29.58 -17.80
CA SER A 738 21.91 -28.80 -18.37
C SER A 738 22.06 -28.58 -19.88
N GLY A 739 21.06 -29.00 -20.66
CA GLY A 739 21.12 -29.03 -22.13
C GLY A 739 21.63 -30.37 -22.71
N SER A 740 21.68 -31.43 -21.89
CA SER A 740 22.04 -32.78 -22.32
C SER A 740 21.11 -33.84 -21.74
N ILE A 741 20.97 -34.96 -22.46
CA ILE A 741 20.09 -36.08 -22.11
C ILE A 741 20.86 -37.40 -22.09
N TYR A 742 20.43 -38.33 -21.24
CA TYR A 742 21.04 -39.64 -21.08
C TYR A 742 20.63 -40.58 -22.22
N HIS A 743 21.63 -41.11 -22.92
CA HIS A 743 21.39 -42.02 -24.02
C HIS A 743 21.63 -43.48 -23.60
N ALA A 744 20.55 -44.26 -23.51
CA ALA A 744 20.56 -45.62 -22.97
C ALA A 744 21.45 -46.61 -23.75
N SER A 745 21.57 -46.45 -25.07
CA SER A 745 22.38 -47.37 -25.88
C SER A 745 23.88 -47.07 -25.86
N THR A 746 24.31 -45.81 -25.65
CA THR A 746 25.73 -45.45 -25.46
C THR A 746 26.15 -45.30 -24.00
N ARG A 747 25.18 -45.33 -23.06
CA ARG A 747 25.37 -45.19 -21.60
C ARG A 747 26.05 -43.88 -21.17
N SER A 748 25.82 -42.79 -21.92
CA SER A 748 26.46 -41.48 -21.74
C SER A 748 25.45 -40.34 -21.93
N CYS A 749 25.73 -39.17 -21.34
CA CYS A 749 24.97 -37.94 -21.61
C CYS A 749 25.38 -37.37 -22.98
N VAL A 750 24.41 -36.95 -23.78
CA VAL A 750 24.59 -36.40 -25.12
C VAL A 750 23.77 -35.10 -25.28
N PRO A 751 24.18 -34.14 -26.13
CA PRO A 751 23.43 -32.91 -26.33
C PRO A 751 21.98 -33.18 -26.77
N GLY A 752 21.02 -32.56 -26.10
CA GLY A 752 19.61 -32.78 -26.39
C GLY A 752 18.68 -31.86 -25.61
N HIS A 753 17.43 -31.83 -26.02
CA HIS A 753 16.39 -31.03 -25.39
C HIS A 753 15.83 -31.77 -24.18
N GLU A 754 15.89 -31.17 -23.00
CA GLU A 754 15.44 -31.85 -21.76
C GLU A 754 13.92 -32.04 -21.71
N ALA A 755 13.15 -31.07 -22.20
CA ALA A 755 11.68 -31.19 -22.23
C ALA A 755 11.15 -32.11 -23.35
N THR A 756 11.74 -32.11 -24.54
CA THR A 756 11.26 -32.94 -25.68
C THR A 756 12.02 -34.26 -25.81
N CYS A 757 13.10 -34.45 -25.06
CA CYS A 757 14.04 -35.57 -25.15
C CYS A 757 14.62 -35.79 -26.56
N GLU A 758 14.56 -34.76 -27.42
CA GLU A 758 15.12 -34.78 -28.76
C GLU A 758 16.65 -34.65 -28.72
N ARG A 759 17.34 -35.45 -29.53
CA ARG A 759 18.81 -35.43 -29.63
C ARG A 759 19.30 -34.45 -30.67
N PHE A 760 20.39 -33.73 -30.36
CA PHE A 760 21.02 -32.76 -31.29
C PHE A 760 22.18 -33.36 -32.10
N ASP A 761 22.04 -34.60 -32.56
CA ASP A 761 23.10 -35.33 -33.28
C ASP A 761 23.54 -34.64 -34.61
N SER A 762 22.73 -33.73 -35.14
CA SER A 762 22.96 -33.04 -36.43
C SER A 762 23.66 -31.68 -36.35
N LEU A 763 23.98 -31.16 -35.15
CA LEU A 763 24.32 -29.73 -34.97
C LEU A 763 25.69 -29.31 -35.57
N CYS A 764 26.70 -30.20 -35.50
CA CYS A 764 28.05 -29.95 -36.02
C CYS A 764 28.26 -30.51 -37.46
N VAL A 765 27.20 -31.01 -38.11
CA VAL A 765 27.29 -31.53 -39.48
C VAL A 765 27.42 -30.36 -40.46
N GLY A 766 28.62 -30.18 -41.04
CA GLY A 766 28.91 -29.14 -42.03
C GLY A 766 29.60 -27.88 -41.48
N ARG A 767 29.92 -27.83 -40.19
CA ARG A 767 30.67 -26.74 -39.54
C ARG A 767 32.16 -27.05 -39.38
N PRO A 768 33.06 -26.04 -39.39
CA PRO A 768 34.47 -26.21 -39.04
C PRO A 768 34.65 -26.46 -37.52
N ASP A 769 35.89 -26.72 -37.08
CA ASP A 769 36.19 -26.84 -35.65
C ASP A 769 36.10 -25.45 -34.97
N GLU A 770 35.05 -25.22 -34.19
CA GLU A 770 34.73 -23.94 -33.55
C GLU A 770 33.96 -24.14 -32.22
N ILE A 771 34.00 -23.12 -31.36
CA ILE A 771 33.15 -23.04 -30.16
C ILE A 771 31.93 -22.19 -30.50
N ILE A 772 30.74 -22.76 -30.32
CA ILE A 772 29.46 -22.09 -30.57
C ILE A 772 28.64 -22.02 -29.28
N PRO A 773 27.79 -20.99 -29.11
CA PRO A 773 26.85 -20.96 -28.01
C PRO A 773 25.89 -22.15 -28.11
N HIS A 774 25.50 -22.70 -26.95
CA HIS A 774 24.51 -23.76 -26.93
C HIS A 774 23.13 -23.21 -27.37
N PRO A 775 22.34 -23.92 -28.20
CA PRO A 775 21.13 -23.36 -28.81
C PRO A 775 19.99 -23.03 -27.85
N LEU A 776 19.97 -23.68 -26.67
CA LEU A 776 18.87 -23.59 -25.71
C LEU A 776 19.26 -23.05 -24.34
N VAL A 777 20.55 -23.05 -23.99
CA VAL A 777 20.99 -22.60 -22.65
C VAL A 777 22.22 -21.73 -22.83
N CYS A 778 22.17 -20.48 -22.37
CA CYS A 778 23.33 -19.59 -22.48
C CYS A 778 24.43 -19.91 -21.46
N THR A 779 24.17 -20.77 -20.48
CA THR A 779 25.16 -21.25 -19.50
C THR A 779 26.02 -22.40 -20.03
N ALA A 780 25.98 -22.69 -21.33
CA ALA A 780 26.80 -23.74 -21.95
C ALA A 780 27.24 -23.35 -23.36
N TYR A 781 28.27 -24.04 -23.85
CA TYR A 781 28.76 -23.93 -25.21
C TYR A 781 29.05 -25.32 -25.79
N ILE A 782 29.11 -25.38 -27.11
CA ILE A 782 29.43 -26.60 -27.86
C ILE A 782 30.75 -26.40 -28.56
N HIS A 783 31.69 -27.30 -28.29
CA HIS A 783 32.92 -27.42 -29.04
C HIS A 783 32.69 -28.43 -30.18
N CYS A 784 32.56 -27.93 -31.41
CA CYS A 784 32.51 -28.80 -32.58
C CYS A 784 33.94 -29.24 -32.90
N ALA A 785 34.20 -30.55 -32.81
CA ALA A 785 35.48 -31.14 -33.19
C ALA A 785 35.25 -32.33 -34.12
N SER A 786 35.77 -32.28 -35.35
CA SER A 786 35.65 -33.38 -36.33
C SER A 786 34.21 -33.82 -36.62
N LYS A 787 33.27 -32.86 -36.68
CA LYS A 787 31.80 -33.06 -36.86
C LYS A 787 31.09 -33.70 -35.66
N VAL A 788 31.77 -33.87 -34.54
CA VAL A 788 31.19 -34.35 -33.28
C VAL A 788 30.93 -33.13 -32.40
N ALA A 789 29.71 -33.02 -31.87
CA ALA A 789 29.35 -32.00 -30.89
C ALA A 789 29.82 -32.45 -29.50
N VAL A 790 30.76 -31.71 -28.91
CA VAL A 790 31.18 -31.90 -27.51
C VAL A 790 30.57 -30.78 -26.69
N PHE A 791 29.79 -31.17 -25.68
CA PHE A 791 29.13 -30.25 -24.77
C PHE A 791 30.06 -29.83 -23.62
N GLU A 792 30.12 -28.53 -23.32
CA GLU A 792 30.82 -28.00 -22.15
C GLU A 792 29.97 -26.94 -21.43
N GLN A 793 29.98 -26.97 -20.10
CA GLN A 793 29.15 -26.12 -19.26
C GLN A 793 29.98 -24.98 -18.65
N CYS A 794 29.41 -23.78 -18.63
CA CYS A 794 30.00 -22.65 -17.91
C CYS A 794 29.92 -22.86 -16.39
N ALA A 795 30.76 -22.14 -15.64
CA ALA A 795 30.67 -22.11 -14.18
C ALA A 795 29.28 -21.57 -13.76
N GLN A 796 28.77 -22.00 -12.60
CA GLN A 796 27.46 -21.57 -12.12
C GLN A 796 27.40 -20.03 -11.94
N GLY A 797 26.27 -19.43 -12.30
CA GLY A 797 26.10 -17.97 -12.33
C GLY A 797 26.84 -17.27 -13.49
N THR A 798 27.30 -18.01 -14.49
CA THR A 798 27.95 -17.44 -15.68
C THR A 798 27.29 -17.89 -16.99
N ILE A 799 27.23 -16.97 -17.95
CA ILE A 799 26.73 -17.17 -19.30
C ILE A 799 27.88 -17.10 -20.31
N PHE A 800 27.78 -17.87 -21.38
CA PHE A 800 28.76 -17.89 -22.46
C PHE A 800 28.59 -16.65 -23.35
N ASP A 801 29.63 -15.82 -23.39
CA ASP A 801 29.69 -14.64 -24.24
C ASP A 801 30.46 -14.96 -25.53
N ARG A 802 29.78 -14.75 -26.67
CA ARG A 802 30.34 -15.06 -28.00
C ARG A 802 31.49 -14.14 -28.39
N GLU A 803 31.51 -12.89 -27.91
CA GLU A 803 32.53 -11.90 -28.25
C GLU A 803 33.82 -12.14 -27.46
N GLN A 804 33.69 -12.47 -26.17
CA GLN A 804 34.78 -12.78 -25.25
C GLN A 804 35.24 -14.25 -25.35
N ARG A 805 34.48 -15.10 -26.08
CA ARG A 805 34.75 -16.54 -26.27
C ARG A 805 34.98 -17.27 -24.94
N GLY A 806 34.16 -16.94 -23.95
CA GLY A 806 34.30 -17.44 -22.58
C GLY A 806 33.07 -17.13 -21.73
N CYS A 807 33.02 -17.74 -20.54
CA CYS A 807 31.91 -17.59 -19.62
C CYS A 807 32.11 -16.37 -18.71
N ILE A 808 31.07 -15.55 -18.56
CA ILE A 808 31.07 -14.31 -17.78
C ILE A 808 29.84 -14.24 -16.87
N VAL A 809 29.91 -13.47 -15.78
CA VAL A 809 28.74 -13.25 -14.91
C VAL A 809 27.64 -12.53 -15.69
N GLY A 810 26.40 -13.01 -15.55
CA GLY A 810 25.26 -12.46 -16.24
C GLY A 810 23.98 -13.17 -15.83
N ASN A 811 22.85 -12.66 -16.30
CA ASN A 811 21.56 -13.25 -15.98
C ASN A 811 21.40 -14.58 -16.72
N THR A 812 21.37 -15.70 -15.98
CA THR A 812 21.32 -17.06 -16.56
C THR A 812 19.95 -17.41 -17.16
N LYS A 813 18.90 -16.62 -16.88
CA LYS A 813 17.55 -16.76 -17.46
C LYS A 813 17.37 -15.92 -18.72
N SER A 814 17.69 -14.63 -18.66
CA SER A 814 17.53 -13.71 -19.79
C SER A 814 18.71 -13.72 -20.76
N CYS A 815 19.82 -14.37 -20.38
CA CYS A 815 21.06 -14.42 -21.14
C CYS A 815 21.65 -13.04 -21.43
N VAL A 816 21.34 -12.07 -20.56
CA VAL A 816 21.83 -10.70 -20.63
C VAL A 816 23.10 -10.59 -19.79
N LYS A 817 24.16 -10.05 -20.42
CA LYS A 817 25.41 -9.71 -19.75
C LYS A 817 25.20 -8.56 -18.77
N ASP A 818 25.76 -8.68 -17.58
CA ASP A 818 25.75 -7.61 -16.58
C ASP A 818 27.15 -7.01 -16.44
N ASN A 819 27.33 -5.78 -16.91
CA ASN A 819 28.66 -5.19 -17.12
C ASN A 819 29.25 -4.49 -15.89
N ASP A 820 28.45 -4.17 -14.86
CA ASP A 820 28.83 -3.15 -13.86
C ASP A 820 28.65 -3.55 -12.38
N LEU A 821 28.36 -4.81 -12.08
CA LEU A 821 28.08 -5.31 -10.71
C LEU A 821 29.10 -4.89 -9.62
N CYS A 822 30.40 -4.84 -9.95
CA CYS A 822 31.47 -4.48 -9.00
C CYS A 822 32.20 -3.17 -9.35
N ALA A 823 31.67 -2.37 -10.29
CA ALA A 823 32.39 -1.25 -10.90
C ALA A 823 32.73 -0.09 -9.94
N ASN A 824 32.09 0.01 -8.77
CA ASN A 824 32.36 1.02 -7.73
C ASN A 824 32.25 0.48 -6.30
N GLN A 825 32.33 -0.84 -6.13
CA GLN A 825 32.20 -1.48 -4.82
C GLN A 825 33.59 -1.66 -4.17
N PRO A 826 33.74 -1.42 -2.85
CA PRO A 826 34.98 -1.74 -2.14
C PRO A 826 35.24 -3.25 -2.15
N ASP A 827 36.50 -3.63 -2.06
CA ASP A 827 36.89 -5.05 -1.99
C ASP A 827 36.28 -5.71 -0.75
N GLY A 828 35.64 -6.86 -0.97
CA GLY A 828 34.92 -7.62 0.06
C GLY A 828 33.43 -7.35 0.14
N THR A 829 32.87 -6.41 -0.64
CA THR A 829 31.41 -6.23 -0.75
C THR A 829 30.75 -7.51 -1.26
N ILE A 830 29.65 -7.89 -0.63
CA ILE A 830 28.80 -9.01 -1.01
C ILE A 830 27.47 -8.47 -1.55
N ILE A 831 27.06 -8.93 -2.73
CA ILE A 831 25.79 -8.58 -3.38
C ILE A 831 25.06 -9.83 -3.84
N GLY A 832 23.73 -9.76 -3.97
CA GLY A 832 22.95 -10.88 -4.52
C GLY A 832 23.26 -11.12 -5.99
N HIS A 833 23.22 -12.38 -6.44
CA HIS A 833 23.30 -12.69 -7.86
C HIS A 833 22.03 -12.19 -8.60
N PRO A 834 22.12 -11.69 -9.85
CA PRO A 834 20.99 -11.08 -10.56
C PRO A 834 19.71 -11.94 -10.66
N ASN A 835 19.84 -13.27 -10.66
CA ASN A 835 18.71 -14.18 -10.84
C ASN A 835 18.90 -15.60 -10.26
N GLU A 836 19.94 -15.83 -9.45
CA GLU A 836 20.23 -17.13 -8.84
C GLU A 836 20.24 -16.98 -7.31
N CYS A 837 19.26 -17.58 -6.63
CA CYS A 837 19.04 -17.34 -5.21
C CYS A 837 20.08 -18.00 -4.29
N ASP A 838 20.71 -19.09 -4.74
CA ASP A 838 21.77 -19.79 -3.99
C ASP A 838 23.18 -19.25 -4.31
N LEU A 839 23.29 -18.18 -5.11
CA LEU A 839 24.54 -17.52 -5.44
C LEU A 839 24.57 -16.09 -4.90
N TYR A 840 25.74 -15.68 -4.41
CA TYR A 840 26.07 -14.30 -4.11
C TYR A 840 27.38 -13.92 -4.80
N ILE A 841 27.57 -12.64 -5.05
CA ILE A 841 28.77 -12.12 -5.70
C ILE A 841 29.61 -11.41 -4.65
N MET A 842 30.88 -11.81 -4.55
CA MET A 842 31.88 -11.07 -3.78
C MET A 842 32.73 -10.25 -4.75
N CYS A 843 32.84 -8.95 -4.50
CA CYS A 843 33.68 -8.06 -5.29
C CYS A 843 35.14 -8.17 -4.83
N LEU A 844 36.02 -8.59 -5.74
CA LEU A 844 37.46 -8.71 -5.50
C LEU A 844 38.21 -7.98 -6.62
N ALA A 845 38.94 -6.93 -6.28
CA ALA A 845 39.65 -6.05 -7.22
C ALA A 845 38.74 -5.55 -8.36
N HIS A 846 37.54 -5.09 -8.01
CA HIS A 846 36.48 -4.66 -8.93
C HIS A 846 35.95 -5.74 -9.91
N ARG A 847 36.24 -7.02 -9.66
CA ARG A 847 35.70 -8.13 -10.46
C ARG A 847 34.65 -8.92 -9.67
N PRO A 848 33.52 -9.27 -10.30
CA PRO A 848 32.50 -10.10 -9.66
C PRO A 848 33.00 -11.55 -9.59
N ALA A 849 33.01 -12.11 -8.39
CA ALA A 849 33.23 -13.54 -8.15
C ALA A 849 31.94 -14.17 -7.60
N PRO A 850 31.21 -14.97 -8.40
CA PRO A 850 30.04 -15.69 -7.92
C PRO A 850 30.47 -16.82 -6.96
N LEU A 851 29.82 -16.90 -5.80
CA LEU A 851 30.04 -17.84 -4.72
C LEU A 851 28.71 -18.47 -4.33
N ARG A 852 28.74 -19.75 -3.94
CA ARG A 852 27.54 -20.51 -3.62
C ARG A 852 27.27 -20.53 -2.13
N CYS A 853 26.00 -20.35 -1.77
CA CYS A 853 25.50 -20.64 -0.44
C CYS A 853 25.64 -22.13 -0.12
N PRO A 854 25.73 -22.50 1.17
CA PRO A 854 25.62 -23.90 1.60
C PRO A 854 24.34 -24.55 1.06
N ASP A 855 24.39 -25.86 0.82
CA ASP A 855 23.24 -26.58 0.25
C ASP A 855 21.99 -26.41 1.14
N GLY A 856 20.87 -26.02 0.53
CA GLY A 856 19.60 -25.74 1.23
C GLY A 856 19.46 -24.30 1.75
N GLU A 857 20.44 -23.43 1.51
CA GLU A 857 20.38 -22.01 1.87
C GLU A 857 20.38 -21.11 0.62
N ILE A 858 19.66 -19.98 0.70
CA ILE A 858 19.59 -18.92 -0.31
C ILE A 858 20.08 -17.61 0.29
N PHE A 859 20.68 -16.75 -0.54
CA PHE A 859 21.27 -15.50 -0.10
C PHE A 859 20.20 -14.43 0.18
N ASN A 860 20.16 -13.95 1.42
CA ASN A 860 19.37 -12.79 1.80
C ASN A 860 20.26 -11.54 1.77
N ALA A 861 19.97 -10.63 0.83
CA ALA A 861 20.74 -9.40 0.64
C ALA A 861 20.58 -8.39 1.79
N GLU A 862 19.46 -8.38 2.51
CA GLU A 862 19.23 -7.50 3.65
C GLU A 862 19.97 -8.00 4.90
N ALA A 863 19.94 -9.31 5.14
CA ALA A 863 20.67 -9.96 6.23
C ALA A 863 22.15 -10.22 5.93
N GLN A 864 22.59 -9.98 4.69
CA GLN A 864 23.96 -10.22 4.19
C GLN A 864 24.47 -11.64 4.48
N LEU A 865 23.58 -12.64 4.39
CA LEU A 865 23.86 -14.01 4.80
C LEU A 865 22.98 -15.02 4.03
N CYS A 866 23.49 -16.22 3.82
CA CYS A 866 22.71 -17.38 3.39
C CYS A 866 21.79 -17.88 4.52
N VAL A 867 20.51 -18.07 4.21
CA VAL A 867 19.46 -18.53 5.13
C VAL A 867 18.67 -19.68 4.50
N PRO A 868 18.08 -20.60 5.29
CA PRO A 868 17.28 -21.69 4.75
C PRO A 868 16.14 -21.18 3.86
N GLY A 869 16.01 -21.74 2.67
CA GLY A 869 14.95 -21.35 1.76
C GLY A 869 14.92 -22.18 0.49
N LYS A 870 13.82 -22.03 -0.24
CA LYS A 870 13.48 -22.79 -1.44
C LYS A 870 13.48 -21.88 -2.66
N ILE A 871 14.06 -22.39 -3.73
CA ILE A 871 13.99 -21.75 -5.06
C ILE A 871 12.72 -22.26 -5.72
N LEU A 872 11.70 -21.39 -5.85
CA LEU A 872 10.39 -21.76 -6.40
C LEU A 872 10.14 -21.01 -7.70
N GLU A 873 10.13 -21.77 -8.81
CA GLU A 873 9.83 -21.45 -10.22
C GLU A 873 10.46 -20.18 -10.83
N ASP A 874 10.61 -19.07 -10.11
CA ASP A 874 11.42 -17.89 -10.44
C ASP A 874 11.68 -16.94 -9.24
N SER A 875 11.37 -17.36 -8.00
CA SER A 875 11.42 -16.53 -6.79
C SER A 875 12.25 -17.17 -5.68
N CYS A 876 12.93 -16.32 -4.90
CA CYS A 876 13.65 -16.72 -3.70
C CYS A 876 12.68 -16.72 -2.53
N GLN A 877 12.20 -17.89 -2.10
CA GLN A 877 11.30 -18.00 -0.95
C GLN A 877 12.06 -18.50 0.27
N PHE A 878 12.09 -17.68 1.32
CA PHE A 878 12.67 -18.07 2.61
C PHE A 878 11.73 -19.05 3.33
N ASP A 879 12.31 -20.05 4.03
CA ASP A 879 11.52 -21.01 4.79
C ASP A 879 10.85 -20.33 6.00
N SER A 880 9.67 -20.83 6.37
CA SER A 880 8.97 -20.38 7.58
C SER A 880 9.73 -20.82 8.84
N ILE A 881 9.49 -20.16 9.97
CA ILE A 881 10.16 -20.48 11.25
C ILE A 881 10.02 -21.96 11.61
N GLU A 882 8.88 -22.56 11.33
CA GLU A 882 8.58 -23.95 11.65
C GLU A 882 9.39 -24.95 10.80
N GLU A 883 9.77 -24.57 9.59
CA GLU A 883 10.45 -25.43 8.61
C GLU A 883 11.96 -25.18 8.50
N MET A 884 12.45 -23.99 8.90
CA MET A 884 13.86 -23.58 8.79
C MET A 884 14.88 -24.54 9.41
N CYS A 885 14.47 -25.39 10.36
CA CYS A 885 15.36 -26.33 11.05
C CYS A 885 15.13 -27.81 10.68
N ALA A 886 14.24 -28.13 9.74
CA ALA A 886 13.83 -29.51 9.45
C ALA A 886 15.02 -30.45 9.13
N ASP A 887 16.02 -29.95 8.40
CA ASP A 887 17.23 -30.70 7.98
C ASP A 887 18.55 -30.00 8.34
N MET A 888 18.50 -29.00 9.23
CA MET A 888 19.67 -28.20 9.62
C MET A 888 20.41 -28.76 10.83
N LYS A 889 21.72 -28.50 10.92
CA LYS A 889 22.56 -28.97 12.04
C LYS A 889 22.16 -28.31 13.37
N ASP A 890 22.21 -29.09 14.44
CA ASP A 890 21.96 -28.60 15.80
C ASP A 890 22.92 -27.48 16.22
N ASN A 891 22.40 -26.54 17.01
CA ASN A 891 23.01 -25.29 17.45
C ASN A 891 23.29 -24.24 16.37
N THR A 892 22.83 -24.44 15.13
CA THR A 892 22.93 -23.39 14.10
C THR A 892 21.98 -22.24 14.42
N ILE A 893 22.47 -21.01 14.25
CA ILE A 893 21.72 -19.77 14.54
C ILE A 893 21.39 -19.06 13.23
N TYR A 894 20.12 -18.71 13.05
CA TYR A 894 19.58 -17.95 11.94
C TYR A 894 18.87 -16.69 12.43
N PRO A 895 18.90 -15.58 11.67
CA PRO A 895 18.07 -14.42 11.98
C PRO A 895 16.59 -14.80 11.90
N HIS A 896 15.76 -14.23 12.77
CA HIS A 896 14.33 -14.46 12.69
C HIS A 896 13.74 -13.70 11.48
N PRO A 897 12.83 -14.30 10.68
CA PRO A 897 12.46 -13.77 9.36
C PRO A 897 11.77 -12.41 9.37
N ASN A 898 11.06 -12.11 10.47
CA ASN A 898 10.22 -10.91 10.58
C ASN A 898 10.57 -10.04 11.80
N ASP A 899 11.59 -10.41 12.57
CA ASP A 899 11.93 -9.71 13.81
C ASP A 899 13.44 -9.78 14.06
N CYS A 900 14.16 -8.70 13.78
CA CYS A 900 15.61 -8.67 13.97
C CYS A 900 16.05 -8.70 15.44
N THR A 901 15.13 -8.50 16.38
CA THR A 901 15.40 -8.65 17.82
C THR A 901 15.38 -10.11 18.25
N GLN A 902 15.03 -11.03 17.35
CA GLN A 902 14.96 -12.45 17.61
C GLN A 902 15.90 -13.23 16.68
N PHE A 903 16.30 -14.41 17.14
CA PHE A 903 17.04 -15.37 16.35
C PHE A 903 16.51 -16.78 16.56
N VAL A 904 16.60 -17.59 15.53
CA VAL A 904 16.22 -18.99 15.56
C VAL A 904 17.45 -19.83 15.81
N LYS A 905 17.42 -20.64 16.86
CA LYS A 905 18.43 -21.66 17.14
C LYS A 905 17.85 -23.03 16.85
N CYS A 906 18.46 -23.77 15.94
CA CYS A 906 18.02 -25.13 15.61
C CYS A 906 18.49 -26.12 16.69
N ASN A 907 17.59 -26.94 17.21
CA ASN A 907 17.92 -28.03 18.13
C ASN A 907 16.96 -29.22 17.93
N ASP A 908 17.49 -30.41 17.71
CA ASP A 908 16.76 -31.63 17.37
C ASP A 908 15.80 -31.43 16.17
N SER A 909 16.30 -30.79 15.11
CA SER A 909 15.52 -30.39 13.92
C SER A 909 14.31 -29.47 14.20
N LYS A 910 14.26 -28.83 15.36
CA LYS A 910 13.21 -27.86 15.73
C LYS A 910 13.77 -26.45 15.85
N ALA A 911 13.02 -25.49 15.33
CA ALA A 911 13.29 -24.08 15.49
C ALA A 911 12.93 -23.61 16.90
N ILE A 912 13.92 -23.10 17.62
CA ILE A 912 13.73 -22.44 18.92
C ILE A 912 13.99 -20.96 18.72
N VAL A 913 12.95 -20.15 18.83
CA VAL A 913 13.06 -18.69 18.80
C VAL A 913 13.65 -18.22 20.14
N ASN A 914 14.69 -17.39 20.07
CA ASN A 914 15.32 -16.75 21.22
C ASN A 914 15.40 -15.25 20.97
N ASP A 915 15.22 -14.47 22.02
CA ASP A 915 15.35 -13.02 21.96
C ASP A 915 16.82 -12.61 22.13
N CYS A 916 17.26 -11.61 21.36
CA CYS A 916 18.46 -10.86 21.66
C CYS A 916 18.26 -10.02 22.94
N PRO A 917 19.35 -9.68 23.64
CA PRO A 917 19.30 -8.70 24.72
C PRO A 917 18.62 -7.41 24.24
N ALA A 918 17.92 -6.75 25.15
CA ALA A 918 17.04 -5.65 24.78
C ALA A 918 17.85 -4.47 24.19
N GLY A 919 17.45 -4.00 22.99
CA GLY A 919 18.16 -2.98 22.21
C GLY A 919 19.31 -3.52 21.35
N GLU A 920 19.47 -4.83 21.29
CA GLU A 920 20.38 -5.52 20.36
C GLU A 920 19.60 -6.29 19.29
N ILE A 921 20.22 -6.46 18.12
CA ILE A 921 19.71 -7.23 16.98
C ILE A 921 20.76 -8.25 16.53
N LEU A 922 20.34 -9.36 15.92
CA LEU A 922 21.29 -10.41 15.52
C LEU A 922 22.15 -9.99 14.32
N HIS A 923 23.48 -9.98 14.49
CA HIS A 923 24.42 -9.80 13.40
C HIS A 923 24.65 -11.12 12.63
N GLY A 924 24.24 -11.15 11.35
CA GLY A 924 24.15 -12.36 10.54
C GLY A 924 25.45 -13.13 10.36
N LEU A 925 26.58 -12.43 10.16
CA LEU A 925 27.89 -13.06 9.95
C LEU A 925 28.55 -13.55 11.24
N SER A 926 28.48 -12.76 12.32
CA SER A 926 29.11 -13.10 13.60
C SER A 926 28.22 -13.94 14.51
N LYS A 927 26.96 -14.18 14.11
CA LYS A 927 25.97 -14.98 14.85
C LYS A 927 25.82 -14.55 16.31
N SER A 928 25.95 -13.25 16.56
CA SER A 928 25.92 -12.62 17.88
C SER A 928 25.01 -11.40 17.86
N CYS A 929 24.33 -11.15 18.97
CA CYS A 929 23.54 -9.93 19.15
C CYS A 929 24.47 -8.72 19.32
N GLN A 930 24.16 -7.64 18.64
CA GLN A 930 24.91 -6.37 18.69
C GLN A 930 23.94 -5.19 18.77
N PRO A 931 24.33 -4.06 19.39
CA PRO A 931 23.48 -2.87 19.51
C PRO A 931 22.93 -2.40 18.15
N GLY A 932 21.62 -2.21 18.07
CA GLY A 932 20.98 -1.81 16.83
C GLY A 932 19.54 -1.32 17.02
N ASN A 933 19.04 -0.63 16.00
CA ASN A 933 17.70 -0.09 16.01
C ASN A 933 16.68 -1.22 15.81
N THR A 934 15.95 -1.57 16.86
CA THR A 934 14.95 -2.65 16.85
C THR A 934 13.72 -2.38 15.96
N LYS A 935 13.51 -1.15 15.48
CA LYS A 935 12.44 -0.82 14.52
C LYS A 935 12.90 -0.87 13.06
N THR A 936 14.12 -0.43 12.78
CA THR A 936 14.65 -0.37 11.39
C THR A 936 15.59 -1.53 11.06
N CYS A 937 15.92 -2.37 12.04
CA CYS A 937 16.84 -3.51 11.91
C CYS A 937 18.23 -3.12 11.37
N LYS A 938 18.68 -1.89 11.66
CA LYS A 938 20.00 -1.38 11.31
C LYS A 938 20.90 -1.33 12.55
N PHE A 939 22.15 -1.75 12.41
CA PHE A 939 23.15 -1.63 13.48
C PHE A 939 23.47 -0.16 13.77
N PHE A 940 23.82 0.14 15.03
CA PHE A 940 24.30 1.45 15.43
C PHE A 940 25.78 1.65 15.08
N ASP A 941 26.09 1.51 13.79
CA ASP A 941 27.45 1.74 13.32
C ASP A 941 27.79 3.22 13.50
N ARG A 942 28.83 3.50 14.30
CA ARG A 942 29.47 4.83 14.46
C ARG A 942 28.80 5.81 15.43
N VAL A 943 27.81 5.39 16.23
CA VAL A 943 27.19 6.30 17.22
C VAL A 943 28.23 6.78 18.25
N CYS A 944 29.19 5.93 18.62
CA CYS A 944 30.24 6.26 19.58
C CYS A 944 31.58 6.70 18.95
N GLN A 945 31.69 6.82 17.62
CA GLN A 945 32.98 6.97 16.93
C GLN A 945 33.77 8.25 17.25
N ASN A 946 33.11 9.29 17.81
CA ASN A 946 33.74 10.55 18.26
C ASN A 946 33.22 11.04 19.62
N GLN A 947 32.65 10.14 20.43
CA GLN A 947 32.05 10.50 21.72
C GLN A 947 33.01 10.24 22.87
N ALA A 948 32.97 11.10 23.90
CA ALA A 948 33.74 10.90 25.12
C ALA A 948 33.21 9.68 25.89
N ASP A 949 34.10 8.94 26.56
CA ASP A 949 33.72 7.81 27.40
C ASP A 949 32.70 8.24 28.48
N GLY A 950 31.59 7.50 28.59
CA GLY A 950 30.46 7.84 29.46
C GLY A 950 29.46 8.84 28.84
N ALA A 951 29.51 9.06 27.52
CA ALA A 951 28.40 9.66 26.78
C ALA A 951 27.20 8.70 26.78
N VAL A 952 26.01 9.25 27.03
CA VAL A 952 24.76 8.49 27.15
C VAL A 952 23.72 9.09 26.21
N PHE A 953 23.11 8.25 25.39
CA PHE A 953 22.10 8.62 24.40
C PHE A 953 20.81 7.85 24.64
N GLU A 954 19.65 8.45 24.36
CA GLU A 954 18.39 7.71 24.33
C GLU A 954 18.44 6.62 23.26
N HIS A 955 17.85 5.46 23.54
CA HIS A 955 17.73 4.42 22.54
C HIS A 955 16.63 4.81 21.51
N PRO A 956 16.94 4.92 20.20
CA PRO A 956 16.04 5.46 19.17
C PRO A 956 14.68 4.76 19.02
N SER A 957 14.58 3.53 19.51
CA SER A 957 13.38 2.69 19.39
C SER A 957 12.82 2.19 20.71
N LEU A 958 13.48 2.45 21.85
CA LEU A 958 13.13 1.87 23.16
C LEU A 958 13.27 2.90 24.28
N CYS A 959 12.18 3.54 24.68
CA CYS A 959 12.18 4.68 25.63
C CYS A 959 12.79 4.39 27.01
N GLY A 960 12.70 3.14 27.49
CA GLY A 960 13.26 2.71 28.78
C GLY A 960 14.73 2.28 28.71
N GLN A 961 15.39 2.49 27.57
CA GLN A 961 16.77 2.06 27.33
C GLN A 961 17.63 3.20 26.81
N PHE A 962 18.93 3.05 26.99
CA PHE A 962 19.91 4.04 26.57
C PHE A 962 21.21 3.38 26.10
N ILE A 963 21.93 4.10 25.25
CA ILE A 963 23.24 3.71 24.72
C ILE A 963 24.31 4.44 25.51
N GLU A 964 25.24 3.72 26.13
CA GLU A 964 26.44 4.26 26.75
C GLU A 964 27.67 3.95 25.88
N CYS A 965 28.48 4.98 25.62
CA CYS A 965 29.74 4.83 24.89
C CYS A 965 30.90 4.51 25.85
N ARG A 966 31.64 3.43 25.57
CA ARG A 966 32.89 3.08 26.27
C ARG A 966 33.98 2.63 25.29
N ASN A 967 35.12 3.31 25.32
CA ASN A 967 36.26 3.11 24.42
C ASN A 967 35.88 3.10 22.93
N GLY A 968 34.90 3.94 22.56
CA GLY A 968 34.38 4.00 21.18
C GLY A 968 33.42 2.86 20.79
N GLY A 969 33.07 1.96 21.71
CA GLY A 969 32.05 0.93 21.51
C GLY A 969 30.71 1.28 22.16
N GLU A 970 29.63 0.85 21.52
CA GLU A 970 28.25 1.03 21.93
C GLU A 970 27.82 -0.07 22.93
N THR A 971 27.16 0.30 24.02
CA THR A 971 26.54 -0.66 24.96
C THR A 971 25.15 -0.21 25.34
N VAL A 972 24.17 -1.12 25.36
CA VAL A 972 22.79 -0.80 25.72
C VAL A 972 22.52 -1.11 27.18
N HIS A 973 21.88 -0.17 27.89
CA HIS A 973 21.49 -0.27 29.28
C HIS A 973 20.01 0.08 29.47
N SER A 974 19.40 -0.47 30.53
CA SER A 974 17.99 -0.25 30.85
C SER A 974 17.83 0.65 32.07
N CYS A 975 16.85 1.55 32.02
CA CYS A 975 16.39 2.29 33.18
C CYS A 975 15.52 1.41 34.11
N PRO A 976 15.41 1.76 35.41
CA PRO A 976 14.46 1.12 36.32
C PRO A 976 13.01 1.16 35.78
N GLU A 977 12.16 0.22 36.20
CA GLU A 977 10.77 0.15 35.72
C GLU A 977 10.01 1.46 35.95
N GLY A 978 9.36 1.96 34.88
CA GLY A 978 8.64 3.23 34.90
C GLY A 978 9.52 4.48 34.80
N GLU A 979 10.81 4.33 34.46
CA GLU A 979 11.72 5.44 34.20
C GLU A 979 12.26 5.41 32.77
N ILE A 980 12.50 6.58 32.20
CA ILE A 980 13.13 6.80 30.89
C ILE A 980 14.40 7.64 31.06
N LEU A 981 15.37 7.50 30.15
CA LEU A 981 16.60 8.29 30.22
C LEU A 981 16.29 9.75 29.91
N ARG A 982 16.76 10.67 30.75
CA ARG A 982 16.85 12.09 30.41
C ARG A 982 18.28 12.45 29.95
N PRO A 983 18.49 12.85 28.68
CA PRO A 983 19.81 13.13 28.12
C PRO A 983 20.58 14.24 28.85
N ASP A 984 19.88 15.31 29.23
CA ASP A 984 20.49 16.48 29.89
C ASP A 984 21.15 16.12 31.23
N ASP A 985 20.51 15.21 31.98
CA ASP A 985 20.89 14.86 33.34
C ASP A 985 21.70 13.56 33.44
N LYS A 986 21.85 12.85 32.30
CA LYS A 986 22.45 11.50 32.18
C LYS A 986 21.90 10.51 33.20
N ARG A 987 20.61 10.62 33.53
CA ARG A 987 19.94 9.86 34.60
C ARG A 987 18.54 9.46 34.18
N CYS A 988 18.10 8.31 34.68
CA CYS A 988 16.73 7.85 34.53
C CYS A 988 15.79 8.69 35.41
N ALA A 989 14.62 9.03 34.87
CA ALA A 989 13.58 9.78 35.54
C ALA A 989 12.21 9.14 35.27
N PRO A 990 11.24 9.25 36.19
CA PRO A 990 9.90 8.69 35.99
C PRO A 990 9.25 9.17 34.69
N GLY A 991 8.82 8.22 33.87
CA GLY A 991 8.26 8.48 32.55
C GLY A 991 7.66 7.23 31.93
N ASN A 992 6.83 7.44 30.93
CA ASN A 992 6.12 6.40 30.22
C ASN A 992 7.06 5.74 29.20
N THR A 993 7.42 4.49 29.47
CA THR A 993 8.30 3.67 28.62
C THR A 993 7.68 3.28 27.28
N SER A 994 6.38 3.55 27.07
CA SER A 994 5.67 3.31 25.81
C SER A 994 5.56 4.55 24.93
N THR A 995 5.41 5.75 25.52
CA THR A 995 5.28 7.01 24.77
C THR A 995 6.56 7.84 24.73
N CYS A 996 7.59 7.46 25.51
CA CYS A 996 8.80 8.27 25.75
C CYS A 996 8.49 9.62 26.43
N GLU A 997 7.34 9.77 27.09
CA GLU A 997 6.92 11.02 27.74
C GLU A 997 7.15 10.97 29.27
N LEU A 998 7.59 12.09 29.86
CA LEU A 998 7.75 12.24 31.31
C LEU A 998 6.38 12.35 32.03
N GLU A 999 6.28 11.92 33.29
CA GLU A 999 5.01 11.96 34.04
C GLU A 999 4.48 13.40 34.31
N PRO A 1000 3.15 13.62 34.28
CA PRO A 1000 2.52 14.93 34.47
C PRO A 1000 2.58 15.47 35.92
N ILE A 1001 2.60 16.80 36.05
CA ILE A 1001 2.88 17.51 37.32
C ILE A 1001 1.92 17.20 38.47
N ASP A 1002 0.67 16.84 38.17
CA ASP A 1002 -0.38 16.60 39.16
C ASP A 1002 -0.13 15.36 40.03
N GLN A 1003 0.74 14.45 39.58
CA GLN A 1003 1.04 13.20 40.30
C GLN A 1003 2.31 13.27 41.16
N ILE A 1004 3.11 14.34 41.05
CA ILE A 1004 4.45 14.41 41.64
C ILE A 1004 4.47 14.38 43.18
N CYS A 1005 3.39 14.81 43.84
CA CYS A 1005 3.28 14.91 45.30
C CYS A 1005 2.55 13.73 45.98
N ILE A 1006 2.06 12.75 45.22
CA ILE A 1006 1.36 11.59 45.77
C ILE A 1006 2.37 10.70 46.51
N GLY A 1007 2.18 10.53 47.83
CA GLY A 1007 3.06 9.73 48.68
C GLY A 1007 4.41 10.38 49.04
N LYS A 1008 4.61 11.66 48.72
CA LYS A 1008 5.82 12.42 49.09
C LYS A 1008 5.63 13.18 50.42
N PRO A 1009 6.69 13.36 51.23
CA PRO A 1009 6.61 14.13 52.48
C PRO A 1009 6.34 15.62 52.24
N ASN A 1010 5.52 16.23 53.11
CA ASN A 1010 5.26 17.67 53.12
C ASN A 1010 6.57 18.48 53.32
N ASP A 1011 6.63 19.67 52.71
CA ASP A 1011 7.73 20.65 52.77
C ASP A 1011 9.06 20.27 52.08
N ARG A 1012 9.16 19.09 51.46
CA ARG A 1012 10.29 18.77 50.57
C ARG A 1012 10.07 19.36 49.18
N GLN A 1013 11.12 19.93 48.59
CA GLN A 1013 11.08 20.58 47.30
C GLN A 1013 11.61 19.64 46.19
N TYR A 1014 10.88 19.57 45.09
CA TYR A 1014 11.13 18.72 43.94
C TYR A 1014 11.33 19.57 42.68
N ARG A 1015 12.14 19.13 41.72
CA ARG A 1015 12.30 19.88 40.45
C ARG A 1015 10.99 19.81 39.65
N HIS A 1016 10.62 20.91 39.00
CA HIS A 1016 9.48 20.90 38.09
C HIS A 1016 9.77 20.01 36.84
N PRO A 1017 8.79 19.23 36.34
CA PRO A 1017 9.03 18.21 35.30
C PRO A 1017 9.57 18.76 33.97
N THR A 1018 9.12 19.94 33.57
CA THR A 1018 9.40 20.51 32.25
C THR A 1018 10.12 21.86 32.28
N ASP A 1019 10.39 22.42 33.46
CA ASP A 1019 10.99 23.76 33.60
C ASP A 1019 11.97 23.79 34.77
N CYS A 1020 13.28 23.82 34.48
CA CYS A 1020 14.29 23.83 35.54
C CYS A 1020 14.37 25.14 36.33
N GLN A 1021 13.71 26.20 35.87
CA GLN A 1021 13.58 27.47 36.59
C GLN A 1021 12.46 27.42 37.63
N GLN A 1022 11.71 26.32 37.70
CA GLN A 1022 10.63 26.10 38.65
C GLN A 1022 10.92 24.87 39.52
N TYR A 1023 10.30 24.86 40.70
CA TYR A 1023 10.29 23.72 41.59
C TYR A 1023 8.92 23.55 42.22
N VAL A 1024 8.62 22.32 42.62
CA VAL A 1024 7.37 21.93 43.24
C VAL A 1024 7.60 21.69 44.72
N ARG A 1025 6.87 22.39 45.58
CA ARG A 1025 6.81 22.12 47.01
C ARG A 1025 5.52 21.37 47.31
N CYS A 1026 5.64 20.21 47.95
CA CYS A 1026 4.45 19.43 48.30
C CYS A 1026 3.83 19.93 49.61
N GLN A 1027 2.55 20.32 49.56
CA GLN A 1027 1.74 20.63 50.74
C GLN A 1027 0.46 19.79 50.71
N ASP A 1028 0.31 18.91 51.70
CA ASP A 1028 -0.86 18.03 51.86
C ASP A 1028 -1.15 17.17 50.63
N SER A 1029 -0.09 16.58 50.06
CA SER A 1029 -0.12 15.79 48.81
C SER A 1029 -0.53 16.57 47.55
N GLN A 1030 -0.63 17.91 47.62
CA GLN A 1030 -0.87 18.78 46.47
C GLN A 1030 0.44 19.45 46.00
N PRO A 1031 0.68 19.53 44.69
CA PRO A 1031 1.83 20.23 44.14
C PRO A 1031 1.62 21.75 44.19
N VAL A 1032 2.54 22.47 44.83
CA VAL A 1032 2.63 23.94 44.76
C VAL A 1032 3.84 24.31 43.93
N VAL A 1033 3.61 24.91 42.76
CA VAL A 1033 4.68 25.35 41.85
C VAL A 1033 5.24 26.69 42.30
N GLU A 1034 6.56 26.80 42.41
CA GLU A 1034 7.29 28.00 42.82
C GLU A 1034 8.44 28.26 41.84
N ASN A 1035 8.71 29.55 41.58
CA ASN A 1035 9.72 29.97 40.62
C ASN A 1035 11.05 30.31 41.32
N CYS A 1036 12.16 29.86 40.76
CA CYS A 1036 13.48 30.34 41.12
C CYS A 1036 13.67 31.80 40.67
N ARG A 1037 14.61 32.51 41.30
CA ARG A 1037 14.95 33.88 40.90
C ARG A 1037 15.56 33.89 39.49
N PRO A 1038 15.37 34.95 38.69
CA PRO A 1038 15.99 35.06 37.37
C PRO A 1038 17.51 34.83 37.42
N GLY A 1039 18.03 33.98 36.54
CA GLY A 1039 19.45 33.55 36.53
C GLY A 1039 19.78 32.38 37.48
N THR A 1040 18.79 31.81 38.16
CA THR A 1040 18.95 30.62 39.00
C THR A 1040 18.03 29.49 38.56
N ILE A 1041 18.46 28.25 38.77
CA ILE A 1041 17.69 27.02 38.52
C ILE A 1041 17.65 26.17 39.79
N PHE A 1042 16.61 25.36 39.95
CA PHE A 1042 16.46 24.56 41.16
C PHE A 1042 17.48 23.41 41.19
N GLN A 1043 18.12 23.17 42.32
CA GLN A 1043 19.02 22.04 42.53
C GLN A 1043 18.46 21.13 43.64
N ALA A 1044 17.99 19.95 43.25
CA ALA A 1044 17.31 19.03 44.16
C ALA A 1044 18.23 18.47 45.27
N THR A 1045 19.54 18.36 45.02
CA THR A 1045 20.54 17.90 45.99
C THR A 1045 20.78 18.90 47.11
N SER A 1046 20.82 20.19 46.79
CA SER A 1046 20.98 21.28 47.77
C SER A 1046 19.65 21.83 48.30
N GLN A 1047 18.51 21.38 47.75
CA GLN A 1047 17.16 21.88 48.05
C GLN A 1047 17.08 23.42 47.96
N SER A 1048 17.73 23.99 46.95
CA SER A 1048 17.81 25.44 46.78
C SER A 1048 17.96 25.83 45.32
N CYS A 1049 17.57 27.06 44.97
CA CYS A 1049 17.86 27.64 43.66
C CYS A 1049 19.30 28.16 43.63
N VAL A 1050 20.11 27.65 42.70
CA VAL A 1050 21.53 28.01 42.52
C VAL A 1050 21.73 28.63 41.14
N ALA A 1051 22.84 29.34 40.92
CA ALA A 1051 23.15 29.96 39.63
C ALA A 1051 23.11 28.91 38.51
N GLY A 1052 22.40 29.21 37.42
CA GLY A 1052 22.24 28.26 36.32
C GLY A 1052 21.55 28.85 35.09
N ASN A 1053 21.78 28.23 33.94
CA ASN A 1053 21.17 28.65 32.70
C ASN A 1053 19.77 28.02 32.57
N GLY A 1054 18.75 28.87 32.56
CA GLY A 1054 17.36 28.44 32.47
C GLY A 1054 16.92 27.87 31.11
N ASN A 1055 17.71 28.05 30.05
CA ASN A 1055 17.39 27.53 28.71
C ASN A 1055 18.01 26.14 28.48
N THR A 1056 19.24 25.94 28.96
CA THR A 1056 19.96 24.65 28.83
C THR A 1056 19.88 23.79 30.09
N CYS A 1057 19.21 24.28 31.14
CA CYS A 1057 19.14 23.66 32.46
C CYS A 1057 20.50 23.27 33.07
N SER A 1058 21.57 23.95 32.65
CA SER A 1058 22.93 23.70 33.12
C SER A 1058 23.25 24.48 34.39
N PHE A 1059 23.88 23.83 35.36
CA PHE A 1059 24.33 24.48 36.59
C PHE A 1059 25.58 25.33 36.33
N LEU A 1060 25.61 26.54 36.90
CA LEU A 1060 26.72 27.49 36.81
C LEU A 1060 27.40 27.69 38.17
N ASP A 1061 27.03 26.91 39.19
CA ASP A 1061 27.55 26.99 40.57
C ASP A 1061 29.07 26.81 40.67
N GLY A 1062 29.67 26.04 39.76
CA GLY A 1062 31.12 25.83 39.66
C GLY A 1062 31.90 26.88 38.85
N THR A 1063 31.23 27.87 38.23
CA THR A 1063 31.88 28.78 37.26
C THR A 1063 32.99 29.63 37.87
N CYS A 1064 32.84 30.00 39.15
CA CYS A 1064 33.82 30.81 39.87
C CYS A 1064 34.91 29.99 40.57
N ALA A 1065 34.87 28.65 40.51
CA ALA A 1065 35.88 27.81 41.16
C ALA A 1065 37.27 28.09 40.57
N GLY A 1066 38.19 28.60 41.40
CA GLY A 1066 39.55 28.97 40.99
C GLY A 1066 39.68 30.33 40.28
N ARG A 1067 38.59 31.10 40.15
CA ARG A 1067 38.61 32.46 39.59
C ARG A 1067 38.73 33.53 40.69
N PRO A 1068 39.39 34.67 40.43
CA PRO A 1068 39.40 35.81 41.34
C PRO A 1068 38.02 36.48 41.45
N ASP A 1069 37.80 37.24 42.51
CA ASP A 1069 36.54 37.95 42.74
C ASP A 1069 36.27 38.97 41.62
N GLY A 1070 35.04 39.01 41.13
CA GLY A 1070 34.68 39.82 39.97
C GLY A 1070 33.27 39.58 39.47
N VAL A 1071 32.88 40.35 38.45
CA VAL A 1071 31.59 40.25 37.78
C VAL A 1071 31.78 39.55 36.44
N LEU A 1072 30.88 38.62 36.11
CA LEU A 1072 30.86 37.93 34.81
C LEU A 1072 29.48 38.09 34.17
N PRO A 1073 29.38 38.16 32.83
CA PRO A 1073 28.09 38.13 32.15
C PRO A 1073 27.38 36.79 32.36
N HIS A 1074 26.05 36.82 32.47
CA HIS A 1074 25.24 35.61 32.59
C HIS A 1074 24.89 35.05 31.19
N PRO A 1075 24.98 33.73 30.94
CA PRO A 1075 24.78 33.16 29.60
C PRO A 1075 23.32 33.13 29.12
N LYS A 1076 22.35 33.41 30.00
CA LYS A 1076 20.91 33.46 29.66
C LYS A 1076 20.46 34.83 29.12
N GLY A 1077 21.17 35.92 29.44
CA GLY A 1077 20.71 37.28 29.11
C GLY A 1077 21.56 38.35 29.76
N CYS A 1078 21.65 39.51 29.11
CA CYS A 1078 22.49 40.65 29.48
C CYS A 1078 21.95 41.50 30.65
N ASP A 1079 20.67 41.35 31.00
CA ASP A 1079 20.09 41.93 32.21
C ASP A 1079 20.54 41.16 33.46
N LEU A 1080 21.16 40.00 33.29
CA LEU A 1080 21.68 39.15 34.35
C LEU A 1080 23.21 39.11 34.33
N PHE A 1081 23.80 38.99 35.51
CA PHE A 1081 25.23 38.84 35.69
C PHE A 1081 25.53 37.91 36.85
N LEU A 1082 26.73 37.33 36.83
CA LEU A 1082 27.27 36.51 37.89
C LEU A 1082 28.27 37.32 38.71
N ILE A 1083 28.23 37.17 40.03
CA ILE A 1083 29.29 37.63 40.92
C ILE A 1083 30.06 36.42 41.43
N CYS A 1084 31.37 36.48 41.26
CA CYS A 1084 32.32 35.61 41.91
C CYS A 1084 32.79 36.24 43.23
N THR A 1085 32.56 35.55 44.34
CA THR A 1085 33.13 35.93 45.64
C THR A 1085 33.73 34.70 46.31
N SER A 1086 35.05 34.72 46.54
CA SER A 1086 35.82 33.64 47.14
C SER A 1086 35.54 32.26 46.52
N GLY A 1087 35.39 32.20 45.20
CA GLY A 1087 35.11 30.97 44.45
C GLY A 1087 33.65 30.53 44.40
N THR A 1088 32.72 31.27 45.02
CA THR A 1088 31.27 31.01 44.95
C THR A 1088 30.61 31.83 43.86
N THR A 1089 29.67 31.23 43.13
CA THR A 1089 28.94 31.86 42.02
C THR A 1089 27.53 32.27 42.45
N SER A 1090 27.21 33.55 42.32
CA SER A 1090 25.86 34.09 42.57
C SER A 1090 25.32 34.76 41.31
N ALA A 1091 24.05 34.53 40.95
CA ALA A 1091 23.39 35.21 39.83
C ALA A 1091 22.52 36.37 40.32
N LEU A 1092 22.63 37.52 39.65
CA LEU A 1092 21.95 38.78 39.99
C LEU A 1092 21.43 39.46 38.73
N ARG A 1093 20.44 40.33 38.89
CA ARG A 1093 19.82 41.13 37.81
C ARG A 1093 20.18 42.61 37.96
N CYS A 1094 20.44 43.29 36.85
CA CYS A 1094 20.60 44.74 36.79
C CYS A 1094 19.27 45.46 37.12
N PRO A 1095 19.29 46.72 37.57
CA PRO A 1095 18.09 47.53 37.79
C PRO A 1095 17.20 47.60 36.53
N GLU A 1096 15.90 47.85 36.72
CA GLU A 1096 14.95 47.90 35.59
C GLU A 1096 15.35 48.97 34.54
N GLY A 1097 15.43 48.55 33.28
CA GLY A 1097 15.87 49.41 32.16
C GLY A 1097 17.39 49.51 31.99
N GLU A 1098 18.17 48.70 32.73
CA GLU A 1098 19.61 48.60 32.62
C GLU A 1098 20.06 47.16 32.31
N ILE A 1099 21.15 47.04 31.56
CA ILE A 1099 21.83 45.78 31.24
C ILE A 1099 23.30 45.87 31.65
N LEU A 1100 23.95 44.73 31.82
CA LEU A 1100 25.38 44.68 32.14
C LEU A 1100 26.18 45.15 30.91
N HIS A 1101 26.92 46.25 31.05
CA HIS A 1101 27.80 46.74 30.01
C HIS A 1101 28.91 45.69 29.75
N PRO A 1102 29.08 45.21 28.50
CA PRO A 1102 29.97 44.09 28.20
C PRO A 1102 31.44 44.39 28.46
N GLU A 1103 31.89 45.63 28.21
CA GLU A 1103 33.28 46.04 28.45
C GLU A 1103 33.57 46.48 29.89
N PHE A 1104 32.67 47.27 30.50
CA PHE A 1104 32.92 47.86 31.82
C PHE A 1104 32.36 47.05 33.00
N LEU A 1105 31.58 46.00 32.72
CA LEU A 1105 31.00 45.08 33.72
C LEU A 1105 30.22 45.79 34.83
N VAL A 1106 29.55 46.89 34.46
CA VAL A 1106 28.65 47.69 35.32
C VAL A 1106 27.28 47.79 34.65
N CYS A 1107 26.20 47.88 35.44
CA CYS A 1107 24.88 48.10 34.87
C CYS A 1107 24.79 49.49 34.25
N ALA A 1108 24.30 49.56 33.02
CA ALA A 1108 24.11 50.77 32.24
C ALA A 1108 22.78 50.69 31.51
N THR A 1109 22.16 51.85 31.23
CA THR A 1109 20.88 51.91 30.52
C THR A 1109 20.95 51.21 29.18
N GLY A 1110 20.04 50.27 28.97
CA GLY A 1110 19.97 49.44 27.78
C GLY A 1110 18.72 48.59 27.79
N ASN A 1111 18.43 47.97 26.66
CA ASN A 1111 17.26 47.14 26.48
C ASN A 1111 17.63 45.68 26.78
N ALA A 1112 16.89 45.06 27.70
CA ALA A 1112 17.11 43.69 28.14
C ALA A 1112 16.69 42.65 27.10
N ASP A 1113 15.78 43.01 26.18
CA ASP A 1113 15.22 42.08 25.20
C ASP A 1113 16.19 41.87 24.01
N ASP A 1114 16.90 42.91 23.60
CA ASP A 1114 17.87 42.89 22.49
C ASP A 1114 19.33 43.02 22.96
N CYS A 1115 19.54 43.18 24.26
CA CYS A 1115 20.84 43.39 24.88
C CYS A 1115 21.65 44.57 24.34
N THR A 1116 20.97 45.58 23.80
CA THR A 1116 21.58 46.80 23.29
C THR A 1116 21.71 47.86 24.37
N LEU A 1117 22.91 48.44 24.50
CA LEU A 1117 23.10 49.62 25.33
C LEU A 1117 22.47 50.84 24.65
N ALA A 1118 21.82 51.71 25.43
CA ALA A 1118 21.18 52.89 24.88
C ALA A 1118 22.23 53.82 24.21
N PRO A 1119 22.00 54.29 22.96
CA PRO A 1119 22.98 55.08 22.23
C PRO A 1119 23.16 56.49 22.85
N VAL A 1120 24.42 56.92 22.97
CA VAL A 1120 24.80 58.22 23.55
C VAL A 1120 25.27 59.18 22.45
N THR A 1121 24.66 60.36 22.32
CA THR A 1121 24.96 61.34 21.25
C THR A 1121 25.84 62.52 21.73
N THR A 1122 26.74 62.98 20.86
CA THR A 1122 27.70 64.10 21.05
C THR A 1122 27.23 65.40 20.36
N GLU A 1123 27.03 66.47 21.15
CA GLU A 1123 26.65 67.88 20.83
C GLU A 1123 25.18 68.19 20.48
N ALA A 1124 24.57 69.26 21.05
CA ALA A 1124 23.90 69.31 22.36
C ALA A 1124 22.51 70.01 22.17
N PRO A 1125 21.54 69.81 23.07
CA PRO A 1125 21.61 70.61 24.27
C PRO A 1125 21.59 69.70 25.49
N ILE A 1126 22.71 69.70 26.22
CA ILE A 1126 22.74 69.25 27.62
C ILE A 1126 21.75 70.09 28.46
N VAL A 1127 21.15 71.16 27.89
CA VAL A 1127 20.11 72.03 28.45
C VAL A 1127 18.82 71.30 28.89
N SER A 1128 18.61 70.01 28.59
CA SER A 1128 17.42 69.28 29.08
C SER A 1128 17.68 68.00 29.89
N VAL A 1129 18.93 67.64 30.22
CA VAL A 1129 19.24 66.39 30.96
C VAL A 1129 18.57 66.40 32.34
N CYS A 1130 18.49 67.56 32.97
CA CYS A 1130 17.92 67.70 34.31
C CYS A 1130 16.39 67.86 34.33
N LYS A 1131 15.74 67.99 33.16
CA LYS A 1131 14.28 68.19 33.09
C LYS A 1131 13.56 66.89 33.48
N GLY A 1132 13.12 66.80 34.73
CA GLY A 1132 12.49 65.62 35.33
C GLY A 1132 13.43 64.74 36.17
N ARG A 1133 14.70 65.13 36.36
CA ARG A 1133 15.65 64.45 37.26
C ARG A 1133 15.78 65.16 38.61
N PRO A 1134 16.01 64.45 39.73
CA PRO A 1134 16.29 65.07 41.03
C PRO A 1134 17.61 65.85 41.03
N ASP A 1135 17.71 66.87 41.87
CA ASP A 1135 18.94 67.65 42.04
C ASP A 1135 20.11 66.75 42.47
N GLY A 1136 21.28 66.95 41.86
CA GLY A 1136 22.46 66.13 42.11
C GLY A 1136 23.44 66.06 40.94
N ASN A 1137 24.55 65.35 41.15
CA ASN A 1137 25.61 65.19 40.14
C ASN A 1137 25.47 63.85 39.42
N TYR A 1138 25.62 63.88 38.10
CA TYR A 1138 25.41 62.78 37.18
C TYR A 1138 26.60 62.64 36.23
N THR A 1139 26.87 61.42 35.76
CA THR A 1139 27.98 61.13 34.86
C THR A 1139 27.82 61.85 33.53
N HIS A 1140 28.90 62.48 33.05
CA HIS A 1140 28.89 63.06 31.73
C HIS A 1140 29.01 61.94 30.68
N PRO A 1141 28.14 61.92 29.65
CA PRO A 1141 27.97 60.77 28.76
C PRO A 1141 29.19 60.42 27.90
N MET A 1142 30.11 61.37 27.72
CA MET A 1142 31.17 61.28 26.70
C MET A 1142 32.57 61.53 27.24
N LEU A 1143 32.69 62.12 28.42
CA LEU A 1143 33.97 62.55 28.97
C LEU A 1143 33.94 62.24 30.45
N CYS A 1144 34.65 61.20 30.85
CA CYS A 1144 34.66 60.72 32.23
C CYS A 1144 35.26 61.72 33.22
N HIS A 1145 36.04 62.70 32.77
CA HIS A 1145 36.52 63.79 33.63
C HIS A 1145 35.52 64.93 33.76
N LEU A 1146 34.37 64.87 33.07
CA LEU A 1146 33.26 65.80 33.20
C LEU A 1146 32.09 65.15 33.93
N TYR A 1147 31.23 65.98 34.52
CA TYR A 1147 29.97 65.56 35.11
C TYR A 1147 28.91 66.64 34.98
N ILE A 1148 27.65 66.24 35.06
CA ILE A 1148 26.48 67.09 34.89
C ILE A 1148 25.88 67.33 36.27
N GLN A 1149 25.77 68.59 36.69
CA GLN A 1149 25.08 68.99 37.90
C GLN A 1149 23.68 69.51 37.56
N CYS A 1150 22.68 68.90 38.20
CA CYS A 1150 21.29 69.29 38.09
C CYS A 1150 20.85 70.09 39.31
N THR A 1151 20.29 71.28 39.08
CA THR A 1151 19.66 72.10 40.13
C THR A 1151 18.33 72.68 39.62
N ASN A 1152 17.21 72.36 40.26
CA ASN A 1152 15.85 72.77 39.90
C ASN A 1152 15.50 72.56 38.42
N GLY A 1153 16.04 71.49 37.82
CA GLY A 1153 15.80 71.15 36.41
C GLY A 1153 16.69 71.88 35.41
N ASP A 1154 17.55 72.79 35.85
CA ASP A 1154 18.59 73.42 35.04
C ASP A 1154 19.85 72.56 35.03
N THR A 1155 20.54 72.55 33.89
CA THR A 1155 21.70 71.69 33.64
C THR A 1155 22.99 72.49 33.53
N GLU A 1156 23.99 72.15 34.36
CA GLU A 1156 25.33 72.73 34.35
C GLU A 1156 26.38 71.61 34.18
N ILE A 1157 27.43 71.83 33.38
CA ILE A 1157 28.49 70.85 33.15
C ILE A 1157 29.75 71.31 33.88
N LEU A 1158 30.31 70.44 34.71
CA LEU A 1158 31.46 70.72 35.55
C LEU A 1158 32.55 69.66 35.29
N SER A 1159 33.81 70.05 35.44
CA SER A 1159 34.95 69.15 35.31
C SER A 1159 35.47 68.72 36.67
N CYS A 1160 35.86 67.46 36.77
CA CYS A 1160 36.69 66.97 37.84
C CYS A 1160 38.10 67.62 37.79
N PRO A 1161 38.78 67.77 38.94
CA PRO A 1161 40.17 68.20 39.01
C PRO A 1161 41.09 67.30 38.16
N SER A 1162 42.25 67.82 37.76
CA SER A 1162 43.24 67.08 36.96
C SER A 1162 43.59 65.72 37.61
N ASP A 1163 43.71 64.67 36.79
CA ASP A 1163 43.95 63.27 37.19
C ASP A 1163 42.83 62.61 38.01
N GLN A 1164 41.61 63.14 37.90
CA GLN A 1164 40.41 62.53 38.46
C GLN A 1164 39.31 62.36 37.41
N ILE A 1165 38.51 61.31 37.58
CA ILE A 1165 37.33 61.02 36.77
C ILE A 1165 36.09 60.97 37.66
N PHE A 1166 34.94 61.31 37.10
CA PHE A 1166 33.66 61.26 37.78
C PHE A 1166 33.10 59.84 37.75
N VAL A 1167 32.83 59.29 38.93
CA VAL A 1167 32.34 57.92 39.09
C VAL A 1167 30.87 57.94 39.48
N GLY A 1168 30.00 57.47 38.57
CA GLY A 1168 28.54 57.59 38.70
C GLY A 1168 27.94 56.90 39.92
N VAL A 1169 28.53 55.79 40.35
CA VAL A 1169 28.08 55.02 41.52
C VAL A 1169 28.22 55.81 42.82
N ILE A 1170 29.22 56.68 42.93
CA ILE A 1170 29.45 57.53 44.13
C ILE A 1170 29.04 58.99 43.92
N ARG A 1171 28.58 59.35 42.71
CA ARG A 1171 28.18 60.71 42.29
C ARG A 1171 29.22 61.81 42.59
N ASN A 1172 30.52 61.47 42.53
CA ASN A 1172 31.61 62.41 42.80
C ASN A 1172 32.89 62.05 42.00
N CYS A 1173 33.85 62.98 41.99
CA CYS A 1173 35.16 62.78 41.37
C CYS A 1173 36.07 61.91 42.25
N ALA A 1174 36.75 60.95 41.63
CA ALA A 1174 37.73 60.05 42.25
C ALA A 1174 39.01 59.95 41.40
N PRO A 1175 40.17 59.59 41.99
CA PRO A 1175 41.42 59.43 41.24
C PRO A 1175 41.26 58.45 40.08
N GLY A 1176 41.69 58.86 38.89
CA GLY A 1176 41.57 58.03 37.69
C GLY A 1176 42.13 58.71 36.45
N ASN A 1177 42.51 57.89 35.48
CA ASN A 1177 43.16 58.37 34.29
C ASN A 1177 42.12 58.99 33.33
N GLN A 1178 42.23 60.29 33.07
CA GLN A 1178 41.26 61.05 32.26
C GLN A 1178 41.27 60.68 30.77
N GLY A 1179 42.35 60.08 30.27
CA GLY A 1179 42.48 59.66 28.87
C GLY A 1179 41.92 58.26 28.60
N THR A 1180 41.94 57.38 29.61
CA THR A 1180 41.40 56.01 29.49
C THR A 1180 40.07 55.84 30.20
N CYS A 1181 39.68 56.80 31.05
CA CYS A 1181 38.48 56.74 31.87
C CYS A 1181 38.43 55.57 32.86
N ILE A 1182 39.62 55.12 33.31
CA ILE A 1182 39.78 54.01 34.25
C ILE A 1182 40.10 54.56 35.65
N PRO A 1183 39.36 54.16 36.70
CA PRO A 1183 39.70 54.50 38.09
C PRO A 1183 41.05 53.88 38.47
N LEU A 1184 41.87 54.62 39.23
CA LEU A 1184 43.17 54.14 39.70
C LEU A 1184 43.06 53.14 40.86
#